data_AF-A0A8T7L4K5-F1
#
_entry.id   AF-A0A8T7L4K5-F1
#
_cell.length_a   1.000
_cell.length_b   1.000
_cell.length_c   1.000
_cell.angle_alpha   90.00
_cell.angle_beta   90.00
_cell.angle_gamma   90.00
#
_symmetry.space_group_name_H-M   'P 1'
#
loop_
_entity.id
_entity.type
_entity.pdbx_description
1 polymer ?
#
loop_
_entity_poly.entity_id
_entity_poly.type
_entity_poly.pdbx_seq_one_letter_code
_entity_poly.pdbx_strand_id
1 'polypeptide(L)'
;MNHRLTPSIAGLLVLALLFVLATGALAQSPDGAQMRFVHAIPQAPAVDIYTDGELTLQNLAYGQASGYINLPAGEHQLSVTAAGDSTPLWQQTVSPTAGAAITLVAAPSSPPAFLIYQDDISPLPLGKARFSAIHAIPTAPGVDITLADGRVALPGLTFGQPAGSLDLDTSFTYDFVVVPTGQTPTDAIVTPDPLAFTSGVSYALLVYGPADSPSSLLLAAPAAAEAAGGLVRLAHGVAGAPAVDIYLNDALFAPALEFGEMTEHIALPTGDYNVALKVAGSDQTVLDAPLTIAAGDALTAAALGAPDDVTLQVFPDSVTGMDAGMARLSLINGLPGDALLTATLDDGTLLATQLAFGAAGEAISIPASVQAITVTLAGGETTSTVTVPPQAFYGGVYYNLLLAGDSAEPRLFIRPTGVAQGIASAPGQAMMVSAETPEAAIVLPAVEPPPAQPTAQATAAPVVEQPIAQPVVNPGVNLQLRQYPNRNSLSLGLAPSDALLTVNGRAVAPGDDPASELDDDEDLIPEQTWLNVSYATPDGGTITAWVSAQFLSVSNSAGQRVRLADLPPIPFDQAGEAVNTAVTPPPIPVDRVVATVFNLDPGVNLNLRRIPSTDGEVLVRLPNDTVTEFLSVLSNGEWVFVRYSPPEGGSITGWASTVYMQYSLNGKPIDFEGMDEEGLLVIAEGTERGEVTANIAPVERPTVDPLRDAYIAEVALDPGSNLNLRRNANARSEVLAQIPTGTRLVVTGRSGDSEWLLVTYENIEGWIAARSDTAVFVRLSQNGKLVDITDIPLVVGEVEGEAPVFEEETPAPPEGTAEAPVAAPTEVVYLKVIAEVVAMTVDPGGNNDGLPVLTRGRIVILLYTDGVFSAIELPDDGARGWVPANALGPLDA
;
A
#
# COMPACT_ATOMS: atom_id res chain seq x y z
N MET A 1 54.77 7.50 -17.19
CA MET A 1 54.86 6.92 -15.83
C MET A 1 53.51 7.10 -15.16
N ASN A 2 52.83 5.96 -15.03
CA ASN A 2 51.95 5.52 -13.94
C ASN A 2 50.68 6.32 -13.54
N HIS A 3 49.56 5.62 -13.82
CA HIS A 3 48.33 5.42 -13.04
C HIS A 3 47.42 6.61 -12.72
N ARG A 4 46.23 6.60 -13.34
CA ARG A 4 45.03 7.23 -12.78
C ARG A 4 43.92 6.18 -12.66
N LEU A 5 43.45 6.04 -11.43
CA LEU A 5 42.34 5.22 -10.96
C LEU A 5 41.01 5.91 -11.27
N THR A 6 40.04 5.15 -11.72
CA THR A 6 38.61 5.49 -11.80
C THR A 6 37.88 4.96 -10.56
N PRO A 7 36.81 5.64 -10.10
CA PRO A 7 35.72 4.96 -9.41
C PRO A 7 34.39 5.13 -10.17
N SER A 8 33.67 4.02 -10.26
CA SER A 8 32.37 3.83 -10.90
C SER A 8 31.22 4.44 -10.10
N ILE A 9 30.19 4.89 -10.84
CA ILE A 9 28.89 5.34 -10.34
C ILE A 9 27.97 4.11 -10.27
N ALA A 10 27.37 3.84 -9.11
CA ALA A 10 26.29 2.88 -8.95
C ALA A 10 25.00 3.66 -8.60
N GLY A 11 24.06 3.69 -9.54
CA GLY A 11 22.71 4.23 -9.33
C GLY A 11 21.77 3.11 -8.88
N LEU A 12 21.01 3.36 -7.81
CA LEU A 12 19.99 2.45 -7.30
C LEU A 12 18.61 3.02 -7.71
N LEU A 13 17.92 2.34 -8.62
CA LEU A 13 16.54 2.60 -9.01
C LEU A 13 15.69 1.49 -8.37
N VAL A 14 14.69 1.84 -7.54
CA VAL A 14 13.76 0.86 -6.95
C VAL A 14 12.36 1.20 -7.44
N LEU A 15 11.83 0.33 -8.30
CA LEU A 15 10.46 0.32 -8.82
C LEU A 15 9.65 -0.65 -7.95
N ALA A 16 8.58 -0.18 -7.31
CA ALA A 16 7.70 -1.03 -6.52
C ALA A 16 6.70 -1.76 -7.43
N LEU A 17 6.87 -3.07 -7.57
CA LEU A 17 5.94 -3.98 -8.21
C LEU A 17 4.88 -4.41 -7.17
N LEU A 18 3.60 -4.18 -7.45
CA LEU A 18 2.50 -4.78 -6.69
C LEU A 18 2.33 -6.24 -7.15
N PHE A 19 2.63 -7.21 -6.28
CA PHE A 19 2.43 -8.63 -6.55
C PHE A 19 1.18 -9.16 -5.84
N VAL A 20 0.24 -9.70 -6.60
CA VAL A 20 -0.72 -10.71 -6.11
C VAL A 20 -0.05 -12.08 -6.32
N LEU A 21 0.46 -12.70 -5.25
CA LEU A 21 1.05 -14.04 -5.30
C LEU A 21 -0.08 -15.09 -5.31
N ALA A 22 -0.71 -15.31 -6.45
CA ALA A 22 -1.42 -16.57 -6.68
C ALA A 22 -0.36 -17.67 -6.88
N THR A 23 -0.31 -18.67 -5.98
CA THR A 23 0.44 -19.91 -6.22
C THR A 23 -0.55 -21.03 -6.55
N GLY A 24 -0.54 -21.52 -7.79
CA GLY A 24 -1.20 -22.79 -8.11
C GLY A 24 -0.40 -23.94 -7.53
N ALA A 25 -1.02 -24.82 -6.72
CA ALA A 25 -0.37 -26.04 -6.23
C ALA A 25 -0.59 -27.20 -7.21
N LEU A 26 0.51 -27.83 -7.63
CA LEU A 26 0.57 -28.95 -8.55
C LEU A 26 1.38 -30.09 -7.92
N ALA A 27 0.81 -30.72 -6.90
CA ALA A 27 1.03 -32.13 -6.60
C ALA A 27 -0.10 -32.62 -5.67
N GLN A 28 -1.00 -33.42 -6.21
CA GLN A 28 -1.83 -34.28 -5.38
C GLN A 28 -0.91 -35.40 -4.86
N SER A 29 -0.47 -35.30 -3.60
CA SER A 29 -0.29 -36.53 -2.85
C SER A 29 -1.69 -37.16 -2.76
N PRO A 30 -1.91 -38.41 -3.22
CA PRO A 30 -3.21 -39.06 -3.12
C PRO A 30 -3.76 -39.11 -1.68
N ASP A 31 -2.87 -38.93 -0.70
CA ASP A 31 -3.13 -39.00 0.73
C ASP A 31 -3.17 -37.62 1.42
N GLY A 32 -3.02 -36.51 0.67
CA GLY A 32 -2.96 -35.14 1.19
C GLY A 32 -4.13 -34.25 0.75
N ALA A 33 -4.27 -33.10 1.38
CA ALA A 33 -5.19 -32.02 1.05
C ALA A 33 -4.44 -30.75 0.62
N GLN A 34 -5.15 -29.74 0.14
CA GLN A 34 -4.61 -28.44 -0.23
C GLN A 34 -5.35 -27.33 0.55
N MET A 35 -4.60 -26.44 1.19
CA MET A 35 -5.14 -25.31 1.95
C MET A 35 -4.65 -23.98 1.39
N ARG A 36 -5.58 -23.04 1.20
CA ARG A 36 -5.28 -21.65 0.91
C ARG A 36 -5.75 -20.78 2.07
N PHE A 37 -4.94 -19.85 2.54
CA PHE A 37 -5.31 -18.93 3.61
C PHE A 37 -5.64 -17.55 3.03
N VAL A 38 -6.65 -16.90 3.59
CA VAL A 38 -7.03 -15.52 3.24
C VAL A 38 -7.22 -14.71 4.50
N HIS A 39 -6.62 -13.52 4.56
CA HIS A 39 -6.80 -12.63 5.70
C HIS A 39 -7.92 -11.61 5.42
N ALA A 40 -9.11 -11.85 5.98
CA ALA A 40 -10.28 -10.99 5.80
C ALA A 40 -10.67 -10.17 7.04
N ILE A 41 -9.88 -10.21 8.12
CA ILE A 41 -10.13 -9.44 9.35
C ILE A 41 -9.71 -7.97 9.14
N PRO A 42 -10.63 -7.00 9.11
CA PRO A 42 -10.26 -5.60 8.91
C PRO A 42 -9.44 -5.07 10.09
N GLN A 43 -8.47 -4.19 9.81
CA GLN A 43 -7.64 -3.51 10.82
C GLN A 43 -6.77 -4.43 11.71
N ALA A 44 -6.72 -5.72 11.43
CA ALA A 44 -5.77 -6.63 12.08
C ALA A 44 -4.39 -6.55 11.40
N PRO A 45 -3.30 -6.78 12.16
CA PRO A 45 -1.95 -6.81 11.58
C PRO A 45 -1.80 -7.97 10.60
N ALA A 46 -0.76 -7.94 9.76
CA ALA A 46 -0.36 -9.14 9.03
C ALA A 46 -0.09 -10.29 10.00
N VAL A 47 -0.38 -11.52 9.57
CA VAL A 47 -0.30 -12.70 10.44
C VAL A 47 0.69 -13.74 9.94
N ASP A 48 1.31 -14.45 10.89
CA ASP A 48 2.01 -15.70 10.63
C ASP A 48 1.10 -16.86 11.01
N ILE A 49 1.16 -17.94 10.22
CA ILE A 49 0.34 -19.14 10.41
C ILE A 49 1.27 -20.32 10.61
N TYR A 50 1.08 -20.98 11.74
CA TYR A 50 1.75 -22.21 12.11
C TYR A 50 0.78 -23.36 12.01
N THR A 51 1.22 -24.47 11.41
CA THR A 51 0.46 -25.73 11.38
C THR A 51 1.26 -26.77 12.15
N ASP A 52 0.65 -27.38 13.16
CA ASP A 52 1.29 -28.35 14.06
C ASP A 52 2.60 -27.83 14.70
N GLY A 53 2.68 -26.51 14.91
CA GLY A 53 3.83 -25.82 15.49
C GLY A 53 4.91 -25.36 14.50
N GLU A 54 4.81 -25.75 13.24
CA GLU A 54 5.76 -25.37 12.17
C GLU A 54 5.26 -24.15 11.39
N LEU A 55 6.16 -23.22 11.07
CA LEU A 55 5.80 -22.01 10.31
C LEU A 55 5.42 -22.39 8.87
N THR A 56 4.15 -22.21 8.54
CA THR A 56 3.56 -22.59 7.26
C THR A 56 3.45 -21.40 6.31
N LEU A 57 3.10 -20.23 6.84
CA LEU A 57 2.96 -18.99 6.10
C LEU A 57 3.41 -17.83 6.97
N GLN A 58 4.13 -16.88 6.39
CA GLN A 58 4.53 -15.66 7.09
C GLN A 58 3.97 -14.41 6.43
N ASN A 59 3.70 -13.38 7.25
CA ASN A 59 3.36 -12.04 6.84
C ASN A 59 2.15 -11.95 5.86
N LEU A 60 1.09 -12.72 6.12
CA LEU A 60 -0.15 -12.64 5.34
C LEU A 60 -0.94 -11.38 5.75
N ALA A 61 -0.97 -10.35 4.91
CA ALA A 61 -1.64 -9.09 5.22
C ALA A 61 -3.14 -9.11 4.90
N TYR A 62 -3.91 -8.18 5.50
CA TYR A 62 -5.33 -7.97 5.20
C TYR A 62 -5.57 -7.77 3.70
N GLY A 63 -6.59 -8.45 3.17
CA GLY A 63 -6.92 -8.43 1.74
C GLY A 63 -5.99 -9.27 0.86
N GLN A 64 -5.07 -10.05 1.46
CA GLN A 64 -4.22 -10.98 0.73
C GLN A 64 -4.65 -12.43 0.95
N ALA A 65 -4.25 -13.27 -0.01
CA ALA A 65 -4.34 -14.71 0.06
C ALA A 65 -2.97 -15.34 -0.19
N SER A 66 -2.70 -16.47 0.45
CA SER A 66 -1.67 -17.37 -0.04
C SER A 66 -2.14 -18.06 -1.33
N GLY A 67 -1.27 -18.82 -2.00
CA GLY A 67 -1.78 -19.92 -2.79
C GLY A 67 -1.86 -21.21 -1.96
N TYR A 68 -1.98 -22.34 -2.64
CA TYR A 68 -2.25 -23.61 -1.96
C TYR A 68 -1.00 -24.22 -1.33
N ILE A 69 -1.17 -24.68 -0.10
CA ILE A 69 -0.19 -25.39 0.70
C ILE A 69 -0.69 -26.83 0.85
N ASN A 70 0.16 -27.80 0.51
CA ASN A 70 -0.14 -29.20 0.66
C ASN A 70 0.07 -29.64 2.12
N LEU A 71 -0.85 -30.45 2.62
CA LEU A 71 -0.74 -31.06 3.94
C LEU A 71 -1.32 -32.48 3.94
N PRO A 72 -0.92 -33.35 4.89
CA PRO A 72 -1.58 -34.62 5.08
C PRO A 72 -3.10 -34.46 5.34
N ALA A 73 -3.90 -35.47 5.00
CA ALA A 73 -5.27 -35.52 5.47
C ALA A 73 -5.30 -35.89 6.97
N GLY A 74 -6.26 -35.34 7.71
CA GLY A 74 -6.39 -35.59 9.15
C GLY A 74 -6.48 -34.31 9.96
N GLU A 75 -6.42 -34.43 11.30
CA GLU A 75 -6.47 -33.30 12.21
C GLU A 75 -5.13 -32.56 12.26
N HIS A 76 -5.17 -31.24 12.10
CA HIS A 76 -4.04 -30.34 12.18
C HIS A 76 -4.39 -29.15 13.08
N GLN A 77 -3.46 -28.76 13.95
CA GLN A 77 -3.62 -27.60 14.80
C GLN A 77 -3.06 -26.37 14.10
N LEU A 78 -3.91 -25.42 13.75
CA LEU A 78 -3.50 -24.10 13.29
C LEU A 78 -3.31 -23.19 14.49
N SER A 79 -2.23 -22.41 14.47
CA SER A 79 -1.98 -21.33 15.40
C SER A 79 -1.61 -20.09 14.61
N VAL A 80 -2.30 -18.99 14.87
CA VAL A 80 -2.10 -17.75 14.14
C VAL A 80 -1.57 -16.69 15.08
N THR A 81 -0.47 -16.04 14.73
CA THR A 81 0.17 -14.97 15.50
C THR A 81 0.16 -13.69 14.68
N ALA A 82 0.40 -12.53 15.30
CA ALA A 82 0.82 -11.36 14.54
C ALA A 82 2.18 -11.64 13.88
N ALA A 83 2.42 -11.10 12.69
CA ALA A 83 3.65 -11.37 11.95
C ALA A 83 4.89 -11.00 12.77
N GLY A 84 5.83 -11.93 12.89
CA GLY A 84 7.04 -11.79 13.71
C GLY A 84 6.84 -11.99 15.23
N ASP A 85 5.61 -12.26 15.69
CA ASP A 85 5.30 -12.59 17.07
C ASP A 85 5.17 -14.12 17.27
N SER A 86 5.33 -14.56 18.51
CA SER A 86 5.18 -15.95 18.97
C SER A 86 3.90 -16.17 19.80
N THR A 87 3.15 -15.12 20.12
CA THR A 87 1.91 -15.23 20.89
C THR A 87 0.72 -15.50 19.97
N PRO A 88 -0.03 -16.62 20.13
CA PRO A 88 -1.19 -16.90 19.31
C PRO A 88 -2.32 -15.89 19.55
N LEU A 89 -2.77 -15.23 18.48
CA LEU A 89 -4.02 -14.48 18.42
C LEU A 89 -5.22 -15.42 18.53
N TRP A 90 -5.16 -16.56 17.84
CA TRP A 90 -6.09 -17.68 18.04
C TRP A 90 -5.48 -19.00 17.60
N GLN A 91 -6.16 -20.07 17.97
CA GLN A 91 -5.84 -21.44 17.57
C GLN A 91 -7.10 -22.13 17.09
N GLN A 92 -6.97 -22.97 16.07
CA GLN A 92 -8.09 -23.70 15.48
C GLN A 92 -7.64 -25.05 14.93
N THR A 93 -8.33 -26.11 15.30
CA THR A 93 -8.13 -27.43 14.68
C THR A 93 -8.89 -27.48 13.35
N VAL A 94 -8.22 -27.98 12.31
CA VAL A 94 -8.81 -28.24 11.00
C VAL A 94 -8.61 -29.70 10.62
N SER A 95 -9.55 -30.28 9.90
CA SER A 95 -9.54 -31.71 9.57
C SER A 95 -9.77 -31.95 8.08
N PRO A 96 -8.89 -31.46 7.18
CA PRO A 96 -9.10 -31.62 5.75
C PRO A 96 -9.07 -33.09 5.33
N THR A 97 -9.84 -33.40 4.29
CA THR A 97 -9.94 -34.75 3.73
C THR A 97 -8.99 -34.90 2.55
N ALA A 98 -8.51 -36.12 2.31
CA ALA A 98 -7.60 -36.40 1.19
C ALA A 98 -8.24 -35.98 -0.15
N GLY A 99 -7.47 -35.29 -0.98
CA GLY A 99 -7.89 -34.75 -2.27
C GLY A 99 -8.72 -33.47 -2.19
N ALA A 100 -9.06 -32.96 -1.01
CA ALA A 100 -9.81 -31.71 -0.88
C ALA A 100 -8.90 -30.50 -1.08
N ALA A 101 -9.39 -29.52 -1.85
CA ALA A 101 -8.88 -28.15 -1.83
C ALA A 101 -9.83 -27.31 -0.97
N ILE A 102 -9.27 -26.57 -0.01
CA ILE A 102 -10.04 -25.71 0.87
C ILE A 102 -9.41 -24.32 0.99
N THR A 103 -10.27 -23.31 1.10
CA THR A 103 -9.91 -21.93 1.40
C THR A 103 -10.34 -21.60 2.82
N LEU A 104 -9.37 -21.20 3.65
CA LEU A 104 -9.54 -20.78 5.03
C LEU A 104 -9.53 -19.25 5.08
N VAL A 105 -10.69 -18.65 5.30
CA VAL A 105 -10.85 -17.19 5.38
C VAL A 105 -10.87 -16.76 6.84
N ALA A 106 -9.90 -15.95 7.26
CA ALA A 106 -9.84 -15.40 8.61
C ALA A 106 -10.98 -14.37 8.78
N ALA A 107 -12.07 -14.78 9.45
CA ALA A 107 -13.24 -14.01 9.82
C ALA A 107 -14.12 -14.85 10.79
N PRO A 108 -14.93 -14.26 11.69
CA PRO A 108 -15.06 -12.84 12.02
C PRO A 108 -13.83 -12.34 12.80
N SER A 109 -13.86 -11.09 13.31
CA SER A 109 -12.80 -10.56 14.19
C SER A 109 -12.99 -10.91 15.67
N SER A 110 -14.18 -11.36 16.08
CA SER A 110 -14.50 -11.62 17.49
C SER A 110 -15.54 -12.74 17.67
N PRO A 111 -15.14 -13.92 18.19
CA PRO A 111 -13.74 -14.35 18.27
C PRO A 111 -13.15 -14.56 16.86
N PRO A 112 -11.85 -14.28 16.65
CA PRO A 112 -11.21 -14.57 15.38
C PRO A 112 -11.17 -16.09 15.10
N ALA A 113 -11.43 -16.47 13.85
CA ALA A 113 -11.43 -17.84 13.38
C ALA A 113 -11.18 -17.90 11.86
N PHE A 114 -10.83 -19.08 11.35
CA PHE A 114 -10.94 -19.42 9.94
C PHE A 114 -12.29 -20.05 9.63
N LEU A 115 -12.99 -19.47 8.66
CA LEU A 115 -14.10 -20.12 7.96
C LEU A 115 -13.53 -20.98 6.85
N ILE A 116 -14.00 -22.22 6.77
CA ILE A 116 -13.48 -23.21 5.82
C ILE A 116 -14.47 -23.36 4.67
N TYR A 117 -14.01 -23.07 3.47
CA TYR A 117 -14.76 -23.23 2.22
C TYR A 117 -14.09 -24.32 1.38
N GLN A 118 -14.90 -25.17 0.75
CA GLN A 118 -14.38 -26.17 -0.18
C GLN A 118 -14.29 -25.57 -1.58
N ASP A 119 -13.10 -25.65 -2.17
CA ASP A 119 -12.86 -25.18 -3.52
C ASP A 119 -13.17 -26.30 -4.53
N ASP A 120 -13.93 -25.97 -5.57
CA ASP A 120 -14.21 -26.89 -6.68
C ASP A 120 -13.20 -26.70 -7.81
N ILE A 121 -12.05 -27.36 -7.66
CA ILE A 121 -10.99 -27.39 -8.68
C ILE A 121 -11.11 -28.62 -9.59
N SER A 122 -12.30 -29.20 -9.74
CA SER A 122 -12.49 -30.31 -10.67
C SER A 122 -12.18 -29.89 -12.11
N PRO A 123 -11.82 -30.85 -12.99
CA PRO A 123 -11.38 -30.54 -14.34
C PRO A 123 -12.35 -29.66 -15.15
N LEU A 124 -11.77 -28.82 -16.00
CA LEU A 124 -12.49 -27.91 -16.88
C LEU A 124 -12.06 -28.12 -18.34
N PRO A 125 -13.01 -28.13 -19.29
CA PRO A 125 -12.69 -28.11 -20.72
C PRO A 125 -11.94 -26.84 -21.12
N LEU A 126 -11.17 -26.93 -22.21
CA LEU A 126 -10.55 -25.77 -22.84
C LEU A 126 -11.60 -24.72 -23.24
N GLY A 127 -11.33 -23.44 -22.96
CA GLY A 127 -12.25 -22.32 -23.16
C GLY A 127 -13.25 -22.12 -22.02
N LYS A 128 -13.12 -22.86 -20.90
CA LYS A 128 -13.97 -22.71 -19.71
C LYS A 128 -13.17 -22.30 -18.48
N ALA A 129 -13.80 -21.47 -17.66
CA ALA A 129 -13.34 -21.13 -16.32
C ALA A 129 -14.48 -21.42 -15.33
N ARG A 130 -14.17 -21.74 -14.08
CA ARG A 130 -15.19 -21.88 -13.03
C ARG A 130 -15.26 -20.61 -12.21
N PHE A 131 -16.46 -20.16 -11.88
CA PHE A 131 -16.69 -19.01 -11.01
C PHE A 131 -17.53 -19.41 -9.81
N SER A 132 -17.11 -18.97 -8.64
CA SER A 132 -17.79 -19.10 -7.36
C SER A 132 -17.64 -17.78 -6.59
N ALA A 133 -18.31 -17.65 -5.45
CA ALA A 133 -18.18 -16.48 -4.59
C ALA A 133 -18.26 -16.86 -3.12
N ILE A 134 -17.66 -16.04 -2.26
CA ILE A 134 -17.65 -16.25 -0.81
C ILE A 134 -18.09 -14.94 -0.17
N HIS A 135 -19.12 -14.99 0.68
CA HIS A 135 -19.48 -13.83 1.51
C HIS A 135 -18.84 -13.97 2.90
N ALA A 136 -17.85 -13.13 3.18
CA ALA A 136 -17.05 -13.17 4.41
C ALA A 136 -17.29 -11.96 5.34
N ILE A 137 -18.45 -11.32 5.24
CA ILE A 137 -18.82 -10.19 6.12
C ILE A 137 -19.84 -10.65 7.17
N PRO A 138 -19.44 -10.84 8.45
CA PRO A 138 -20.26 -11.48 9.48
C PRO A 138 -21.58 -10.77 9.79
N THR A 139 -21.58 -9.45 9.71
CA THR A 139 -22.70 -8.59 10.12
C THR A 139 -23.49 -8.04 8.94
N ALA A 140 -23.11 -8.37 7.71
CA ALA A 140 -23.82 -7.91 6.52
C ALA A 140 -25.05 -8.79 6.21
N PRO A 141 -26.11 -8.19 5.62
CA PRO A 141 -27.18 -8.96 5.01
C PRO A 141 -26.65 -9.86 3.88
N GLY A 142 -27.40 -10.91 3.54
CA GLY A 142 -27.05 -11.76 2.40
C GLY A 142 -27.00 -10.98 1.08
N VAL A 143 -26.18 -11.44 0.15
CA VAL A 143 -25.91 -10.76 -1.12
C VAL A 143 -26.18 -11.67 -2.32
N ASP A 144 -26.59 -11.07 -3.43
CA ASP A 144 -26.58 -11.72 -4.74
C ASP A 144 -25.35 -11.23 -5.52
N ILE A 145 -24.74 -12.13 -6.28
CA ILE A 145 -23.83 -11.76 -7.36
C ILE A 145 -24.65 -11.69 -8.63
N THR A 146 -24.74 -10.49 -9.20
CA THR A 146 -25.47 -10.21 -10.45
C THR A 146 -24.51 -9.77 -11.55
N LEU A 147 -24.96 -9.81 -12.80
CA LEU A 147 -24.34 -9.05 -13.87
C LEU A 147 -24.87 -7.61 -13.86
N ALA A 148 -24.15 -6.69 -14.48
CA ALA A 148 -24.57 -5.28 -14.62
C ALA A 148 -25.95 -5.10 -15.28
N ASP A 149 -26.40 -6.07 -16.09
CA ASP A 149 -27.73 -6.10 -16.71
C ASP A 149 -28.86 -6.60 -15.77
N GLY A 150 -28.53 -6.93 -14.51
CA GLY A 150 -29.46 -7.37 -13.48
C GLY A 150 -29.74 -8.88 -13.47
N ARG A 151 -29.15 -9.67 -14.38
CA ARG A 151 -29.24 -11.13 -14.29
C ARG A 151 -28.47 -11.64 -13.07
N VAL A 152 -29.13 -12.44 -12.23
CA VAL A 152 -28.49 -13.06 -11.07
C VAL A 152 -27.61 -14.23 -11.52
N ALA A 153 -26.32 -14.17 -11.17
CA ALA A 153 -25.36 -15.24 -11.42
C ALA A 153 -25.30 -16.22 -10.23
N LEU A 154 -25.16 -15.70 -9.00
CA LEU A 154 -25.15 -16.49 -7.76
C LEU A 154 -26.09 -15.84 -6.72
N PRO A 155 -27.24 -16.46 -6.40
CA PRO A 155 -28.19 -15.88 -5.45
C PRO A 155 -27.89 -16.24 -3.99
N GLY A 156 -28.26 -15.34 -3.07
CA GLY A 156 -28.50 -15.61 -1.66
C GLY A 156 -27.27 -16.00 -0.85
N LEU A 157 -26.11 -15.41 -1.14
CA LEU A 157 -24.87 -15.68 -0.43
C LEU A 157 -24.93 -15.06 0.98
N THR A 158 -24.79 -15.88 2.00
CA THR A 158 -24.76 -15.45 3.40
C THR A 158 -23.42 -15.78 4.03
N PHE A 159 -23.06 -15.02 5.06
CA PHE A 159 -21.83 -15.24 5.81
C PHE A 159 -21.65 -16.71 6.24
N GLY A 160 -20.46 -17.27 5.96
CA GLY A 160 -20.09 -18.61 6.39
C GLY A 160 -20.81 -19.74 5.65
N GLN A 161 -21.55 -19.47 4.57
CA GLN A 161 -22.20 -20.50 3.75
C GLN A 161 -21.48 -20.66 2.41
N PRO A 162 -21.29 -21.89 1.93
CA PRO A 162 -20.72 -22.13 0.61
C PRO A 162 -21.68 -21.66 -0.49
N ALA A 163 -21.15 -20.95 -1.48
CA ALA A 163 -21.88 -20.64 -2.69
C ALA A 163 -21.90 -21.83 -3.66
N GLY A 164 -22.86 -21.83 -4.57
CA GLY A 164 -22.75 -22.62 -5.79
C GLY A 164 -21.64 -22.09 -6.70
N SER A 165 -21.22 -22.91 -7.65
CA SER A 165 -20.32 -22.52 -8.74
C SER A 165 -21.05 -22.57 -10.09
N LEU A 166 -20.49 -21.88 -11.07
CA LEU A 166 -20.93 -21.93 -12.46
C LEU A 166 -19.72 -21.89 -13.39
N ASP A 167 -19.80 -22.61 -14.51
CA ASP A 167 -18.74 -22.60 -15.52
C ASP A 167 -19.04 -21.51 -16.55
N LEU A 168 -18.08 -20.60 -16.72
CA LEU A 168 -18.11 -19.46 -17.62
C LEU A 168 -17.35 -19.76 -18.92
N ASP A 169 -17.76 -19.07 -19.98
CA ASP A 169 -17.02 -19.08 -21.23
C ASP A 169 -15.95 -17.99 -21.19
N THR A 170 -14.71 -18.35 -21.50
CA THR A 170 -13.59 -17.40 -21.44
C THR A 170 -13.66 -16.35 -22.54
N SER A 171 -14.50 -16.55 -23.58
CA SER A 171 -14.68 -15.58 -24.66
C SER A 171 -15.40 -14.30 -24.27
N PHE A 172 -15.84 -14.16 -23.02
CA PHE A 172 -16.55 -12.98 -22.53
C PHE A 172 -15.84 -12.37 -21.32
N THR A 173 -15.92 -11.04 -21.25
CA THR A 173 -15.68 -10.29 -20.01
C THR A 173 -17.01 -10.15 -19.26
N TYR A 174 -16.97 -10.30 -17.94
CA TYR A 174 -18.15 -10.31 -17.09
C TYR A 174 -18.12 -9.15 -16.09
N ASP A 175 -19.13 -8.29 -16.18
CA ASP A 175 -19.34 -7.17 -15.27
C ASP A 175 -20.16 -7.65 -14.06
N PHE A 176 -19.49 -8.30 -13.11
CA PHE A 176 -20.14 -8.72 -11.88
C PHE A 176 -20.41 -7.54 -10.96
N VAL A 177 -21.51 -7.63 -10.22
CA VAL A 177 -21.96 -6.65 -9.24
C VAL A 177 -22.46 -7.41 -8.02
N VAL A 178 -22.06 -6.97 -6.84
CA VAL A 178 -22.53 -7.51 -5.57
C VAL A 178 -23.64 -6.60 -5.05
N VAL A 179 -24.83 -7.15 -4.87
CA VAL A 179 -26.02 -6.41 -4.41
C VAL A 179 -26.60 -7.10 -3.17
N PRO A 180 -27.32 -6.39 -2.28
CA PRO A 180 -28.10 -7.06 -1.25
C PRO A 180 -29.14 -8.02 -1.89
N THR A 181 -29.43 -9.13 -1.23
CA THR A 181 -30.29 -10.20 -1.80
C THR A 181 -31.61 -9.65 -2.33
N GLY A 182 -31.93 -9.97 -3.58
CA GLY A 182 -33.17 -9.57 -4.26
C GLY A 182 -33.20 -8.13 -4.76
N GLN A 183 -32.13 -7.36 -4.58
CA GLN A 183 -32.00 -5.99 -5.09
C GLN A 183 -31.43 -5.95 -6.51
N THR A 184 -31.33 -4.74 -7.07
CA THR A 184 -30.86 -4.51 -8.44
C THR A 184 -29.44 -3.94 -8.44
N PRO A 185 -28.74 -3.92 -9.58
CA PRO A 185 -27.41 -3.32 -9.68
C PRO A 185 -27.32 -1.85 -9.28
N THR A 186 -28.43 -1.11 -9.16
CA THR A 186 -28.39 0.27 -8.65
C THR A 186 -28.15 0.34 -7.14
N ASP A 187 -28.38 -0.76 -6.43
CA ASP A 187 -28.13 -0.93 -4.99
C ASP A 187 -26.81 -1.67 -4.72
N ALA A 188 -25.88 -1.63 -5.68
CA ALA A 188 -24.58 -2.28 -5.57
C ALA A 188 -23.81 -1.83 -4.32
N ILE A 189 -23.27 -2.81 -3.60
CA ILE A 189 -22.38 -2.57 -2.46
C ILE A 189 -20.92 -2.81 -2.83
N VAL A 190 -20.65 -3.65 -3.84
CA VAL A 190 -19.32 -3.83 -4.43
C VAL A 190 -19.48 -3.98 -5.94
N THR A 191 -18.65 -3.27 -6.70
CA THR A 191 -18.56 -3.37 -8.17
C THR A 191 -17.11 -3.70 -8.52
N PRO A 192 -16.73 -4.98 -8.58
CA PRO A 192 -15.43 -5.38 -9.12
C PRO A 192 -15.25 -4.83 -10.54
N ASP A 193 -13.99 -4.60 -10.93
CA ASP A 193 -13.68 -4.31 -12.32
C ASP A 193 -14.15 -5.46 -13.24
N PRO A 194 -14.46 -5.18 -14.52
CA PRO A 194 -14.83 -6.20 -15.49
C PRO A 194 -13.85 -7.38 -15.49
N LEU A 195 -14.36 -8.59 -15.23
CA LEU A 195 -13.52 -9.77 -15.04
C LEU A 195 -13.45 -10.59 -16.33
N ALA A 196 -12.22 -10.79 -16.81
CA ALA A 196 -11.90 -11.76 -17.85
C ALA A 196 -11.24 -12.99 -17.22
N PHE A 197 -11.50 -14.17 -17.78
CA PHE A 197 -11.11 -15.43 -17.15
C PHE A 197 -10.15 -16.24 -18.02
N THR A 198 -9.10 -16.78 -17.39
CA THR A 198 -8.19 -17.74 -18.02
C THR A 198 -8.83 -19.12 -18.05
N SER A 199 -8.69 -19.82 -19.17
CA SER A 199 -9.18 -21.18 -19.36
C SER A 199 -8.50 -22.16 -18.41
N GLY A 200 -9.28 -23.10 -17.87
CA GLY A 200 -8.77 -24.11 -16.94
C GLY A 200 -8.48 -23.56 -15.54
N VAL A 201 -9.04 -22.40 -15.18
CA VAL A 201 -8.88 -21.79 -13.85
C VAL A 201 -10.22 -21.70 -13.14
N SER A 202 -10.23 -22.06 -11.86
CA SER A 202 -11.33 -21.85 -10.93
C SER A 202 -11.11 -20.57 -10.14
N TYR A 203 -12.10 -19.70 -10.15
CA TYR A 203 -12.12 -18.39 -9.52
C TYR A 203 -13.14 -18.33 -8.38
N ALA A 204 -12.79 -17.66 -7.29
CA ALA A 204 -13.69 -17.38 -6.19
C ALA A 204 -13.65 -15.88 -5.86
N LEU A 205 -14.78 -15.19 -6.05
CA LEU A 205 -14.93 -13.80 -5.65
C LEU A 205 -15.26 -13.72 -4.15
N LEU A 206 -14.27 -13.36 -3.35
CA LEU A 206 -14.45 -13.13 -1.92
C LEU A 206 -14.95 -11.70 -1.68
N VAL A 207 -16.11 -11.55 -1.06
CA VAL A 207 -16.66 -10.27 -0.57
C VAL A 207 -16.33 -10.16 0.92
N TYR A 208 -15.51 -9.18 1.30
CA TYR A 208 -14.96 -9.04 2.65
C TYR A 208 -14.88 -7.58 3.10
N GLY A 209 -14.44 -7.33 4.33
CA GLY A 209 -14.29 -5.99 4.88
C GLY A 209 -15.45 -5.55 5.78
N PRO A 210 -15.45 -4.29 6.23
CA PRO A 210 -16.55 -3.72 7.01
C PRO A 210 -17.87 -3.73 6.22
N ALA A 211 -19.00 -3.95 6.89
CA ALA A 211 -20.30 -4.05 6.22
C ALA A 211 -20.79 -2.75 5.55
N ASP A 212 -20.28 -1.60 5.99
CA ASP A 212 -20.55 -0.27 5.45
C ASP A 212 -19.58 0.14 4.34
N SER A 213 -18.45 -0.56 4.20
CA SER A 213 -17.42 -0.33 3.19
C SER A 213 -16.82 -1.65 2.69
N PRO A 214 -17.66 -2.55 2.12
CA PRO A 214 -17.20 -3.85 1.68
C PRO A 214 -16.22 -3.74 0.49
N SER A 215 -15.34 -4.71 0.38
CA SER A 215 -14.36 -4.87 -0.70
C SER A 215 -14.49 -6.27 -1.32
N SER A 216 -13.82 -6.49 -2.46
CA SER A 216 -13.74 -7.80 -3.08
C SER A 216 -12.32 -8.21 -3.42
N LEU A 217 -12.03 -9.50 -3.28
CA LEU A 217 -10.78 -10.14 -3.68
C LEU A 217 -11.10 -11.31 -4.61
N LEU A 218 -10.49 -11.34 -5.79
CA LEU A 218 -10.62 -12.46 -6.71
C LEU A 218 -9.52 -13.48 -6.46
N LEU A 219 -9.89 -14.66 -5.99
CA LEU A 219 -8.99 -15.78 -5.81
C LEU A 219 -8.97 -16.63 -7.08
N ALA A 220 -7.80 -17.17 -7.46
CA ALA A 220 -7.64 -18.03 -8.63
C ALA A 220 -6.93 -19.34 -8.26
N ALA A 221 -7.27 -20.42 -8.96
CA ALA A 221 -6.71 -21.76 -8.76
C ALA A 221 -6.73 -22.53 -10.09
N PRO A 222 -5.62 -23.11 -10.57
CA PRO A 222 -5.67 -23.99 -11.72
C PRO A 222 -6.58 -25.19 -11.40
N ALA A 223 -7.48 -25.53 -12.33
CA ALA A 223 -8.30 -26.73 -12.24
C ALA A 223 -7.43 -27.98 -12.42
N ALA A 224 -7.89 -29.10 -11.86
CA ALA A 224 -7.27 -30.39 -12.08
C ALA A 224 -7.29 -30.78 -13.57
N ALA A 225 -6.36 -31.65 -13.97
CA ALA A 225 -6.26 -32.08 -15.36
C ALA A 225 -7.46 -32.93 -15.80
N GLU A 226 -8.04 -32.61 -16.96
CA GLU A 226 -9.08 -33.41 -17.63
C GLU A 226 -8.60 -34.81 -18.02
N ALA A 227 -7.30 -34.94 -18.34
CA ALA A 227 -6.68 -36.17 -18.79
C ALA A 227 -5.16 -36.15 -18.52
N ALA A 228 -4.48 -37.26 -18.80
CA ALA A 228 -3.03 -37.29 -18.83
C ALA A 228 -2.50 -36.24 -19.81
N GLY A 229 -1.53 -35.45 -19.38
CA GLY A 229 -1.14 -34.23 -20.06
C GLY A 229 0.17 -33.65 -19.57
N GLY A 230 0.44 -32.43 -20.00
CA GLY A 230 1.54 -31.60 -19.50
C GLY A 230 1.01 -30.32 -18.86
N LEU A 231 1.87 -29.63 -18.13
CA LEU A 231 1.63 -28.33 -17.53
C LEU A 231 2.17 -27.25 -18.45
N VAL A 232 1.35 -26.24 -18.75
CA VAL A 232 1.76 -25.12 -19.60
C VAL A 232 1.50 -23.80 -18.90
N ARG A 233 2.51 -22.96 -18.88
CA ARG A 233 2.44 -21.54 -18.56
C ARG A 233 2.70 -20.75 -19.84
N LEU A 234 1.91 -19.71 -20.09
CA LEU A 234 2.14 -18.76 -21.16
C LEU A 234 2.58 -17.42 -20.58
N ALA A 235 3.54 -16.76 -21.21
CA ALA A 235 4.12 -15.51 -20.73
C ALA A 235 4.22 -14.48 -21.86
N HIS A 236 3.97 -13.21 -21.54
CA HIS A 236 4.16 -12.10 -22.47
C HIS A 236 5.42 -11.30 -22.08
N GLY A 237 6.53 -11.48 -22.80
CA GLY A 237 7.80 -10.77 -22.56
C GLY A 237 8.14 -9.68 -23.57
N VAL A 238 7.30 -9.41 -24.56
CA VAL A 238 7.56 -8.38 -25.59
C VAL A 238 7.32 -6.96 -25.03
N ALA A 239 8.38 -6.23 -24.73
CA ALA A 239 8.27 -4.86 -24.24
C ALA A 239 7.72 -3.90 -25.31
N GLY A 240 6.83 -2.98 -24.90
CA GLY A 240 6.22 -1.99 -25.79
C GLY A 240 5.13 -2.53 -26.72
N ALA A 241 4.80 -3.82 -26.65
CA ALA A 241 3.64 -4.39 -27.33
C ALA A 241 2.36 -4.21 -26.47
N PRO A 242 1.17 -4.12 -27.09
CA PRO A 242 -0.10 -4.10 -26.36
C PRO A 242 -0.37 -5.46 -25.70
N ALA A 243 -1.28 -5.48 -24.72
CA ALA A 243 -1.79 -6.72 -24.15
C ALA A 243 -2.34 -7.66 -25.25
N VAL A 244 -2.22 -8.97 -25.03
CA VAL A 244 -2.60 -9.99 -26.02
C VAL A 244 -3.63 -10.98 -25.49
N ASP A 245 -4.60 -11.30 -26.34
CA ASP A 245 -5.44 -12.49 -26.18
C ASP A 245 -4.68 -13.69 -26.73
N ILE A 246 -4.52 -14.72 -25.90
CA ILE A 246 -3.87 -15.97 -26.28
C ILE A 246 -4.92 -17.04 -26.56
N TYR A 247 -4.88 -17.61 -27.76
CA TYR A 247 -5.74 -18.70 -28.19
C TYR A 247 -4.95 -20.00 -28.29
N LEU A 248 -5.57 -21.11 -27.87
CA LEU A 248 -5.11 -22.46 -28.13
C LEU A 248 -6.12 -23.19 -29.00
N ASN A 249 -5.74 -23.58 -30.23
CA ASN A 249 -6.65 -24.22 -31.19
C ASN A 249 -7.99 -23.47 -31.35
N ASP A 250 -7.91 -22.15 -31.52
CA ASP A 250 -9.05 -21.20 -31.64
C ASP A 250 -9.87 -20.93 -30.37
N ALA A 251 -9.62 -21.64 -29.26
CA ALA A 251 -10.26 -21.34 -27.98
C ALA A 251 -9.47 -20.26 -27.22
N LEU A 252 -10.15 -19.22 -26.72
CA LEU A 252 -9.52 -18.18 -25.91
C LEU A 252 -9.01 -18.79 -24.61
N PHE A 253 -7.69 -18.85 -24.46
CA PHE A 253 -7.02 -19.46 -23.33
C PHE A 253 -6.70 -18.45 -22.24
N ALA A 254 -6.09 -17.31 -22.60
CA ALA A 254 -5.79 -16.23 -21.67
C ALA A 254 -6.17 -14.89 -22.31
N PRO A 255 -7.22 -14.20 -21.81
CA PRO A 255 -7.60 -12.88 -22.31
C PRO A 255 -6.65 -11.80 -21.79
N ALA A 256 -6.36 -10.80 -22.63
CA ALA A 256 -5.69 -9.56 -22.28
C ALA A 256 -4.43 -9.72 -21.39
N LEU A 257 -3.58 -10.73 -21.67
CA LEU A 257 -2.34 -10.93 -20.93
C LEU A 257 -1.40 -9.74 -21.19
N GLU A 258 -1.03 -9.01 -20.15
CA GLU A 258 -0.22 -7.80 -20.25
C GLU A 258 1.29 -8.10 -20.31
N PHE A 259 2.08 -7.10 -20.72
CA PHE A 259 3.55 -7.21 -20.70
C PHE A 259 4.06 -7.53 -19.29
N GLY A 260 4.86 -8.59 -19.19
CA GLY A 260 5.44 -9.10 -17.95
C GLY A 260 4.58 -10.13 -17.23
N GLU A 261 3.33 -10.32 -17.66
CA GLU A 261 2.44 -11.29 -17.04
C GLU A 261 2.69 -12.72 -17.52
N MET A 262 2.34 -13.66 -16.65
CA MET A 262 2.39 -15.08 -16.91
C MET A 262 1.15 -15.76 -16.33
N THR A 263 0.58 -16.71 -17.07
CA THR A 263 -0.51 -17.53 -16.54
C THR A 263 -0.03 -18.40 -15.37
N GLU A 264 -0.97 -18.97 -14.62
CA GLU A 264 -0.67 -20.17 -13.83
C GLU A 264 -0.21 -21.30 -14.75
N HIS A 265 0.43 -22.33 -14.17
CA HIS A 265 0.61 -23.60 -14.89
C HIS A 265 -0.75 -24.29 -15.00
N ILE A 266 -1.27 -24.38 -16.22
CA ILE A 266 -2.54 -25.03 -16.52
C ILE A 266 -2.25 -26.43 -17.08
N ALA A 267 -2.98 -27.42 -16.58
CA ALA A 267 -2.89 -28.78 -17.11
C ALA A 267 -3.65 -28.89 -18.44
N LEU A 268 -2.96 -29.31 -19.49
CA LEU A 268 -3.52 -29.52 -20.82
C LEU A 268 -3.25 -30.95 -21.29
N PRO A 269 -4.21 -31.58 -22.00
CA PRO A 269 -3.99 -32.88 -22.62
C PRO A 269 -2.74 -32.92 -23.51
N THR A 270 -2.16 -34.10 -23.70
CA THR A 270 -1.05 -34.25 -24.64
C THR A 270 -1.52 -34.02 -26.08
N GLY A 271 -0.73 -33.30 -26.88
CA GLY A 271 -1.03 -33.05 -28.27
C GLY A 271 -0.27 -31.87 -28.86
N ASP A 272 -0.54 -31.61 -30.13
CA ASP A 272 -0.09 -30.40 -30.81
C ASP A 272 -1.17 -29.33 -30.73
N TYR A 273 -0.75 -28.13 -30.35
CA TYR A 273 -1.59 -26.95 -30.20
C TYR A 273 -1.08 -25.86 -31.13
N ASN A 274 -1.99 -25.12 -31.75
CA ASN A 274 -1.66 -23.83 -32.33
C ASN A 274 -1.85 -22.74 -31.25
N VAL A 275 -0.78 -22.00 -30.96
CA VAL A 275 -0.78 -20.83 -30.10
C VAL A 275 -0.87 -19.59 -30.97
N ALA A 276 -2.02 -18.90 -30.91
CA ALA A 276 -2.18 -17.62 -31.59
C ALA A 276 -2.25 -16.49 -30.57
N LEU A 277 -1.42 -15.46 -30.74
CA LEU A 277 -1.50 -14.22 -29.96
C LEU A 277 -2.16 -13.17 -30.83
N LYS A 278 -3.24 -12.57 -30.32
CA LYS A 278 -3.93 -11.46 -30.97
C LYS A 278 -3.86 -10.24 -30.07
N VAL A 279 -3.81 -9.04 -30.65
CA VAL A 279 -3.95 -7.80 -29.85
C VAL A 279 -5.29 -7.85 -29.12
N ALA A 280 -5.28 -7.65 -27.80
CA ALA A 280 -6.44 -7.86 -26.94
C ALA A 280 -7.69 -7.12 -27.45
N GLY A 281 -8.82 -7.82 -27.49
CA GLY A 281 -10.10 -7.27 -27.97
C GLY A 281 -10.16 -7.02 -29.48
N SER A 282 -9.20 -7.55 -30.26
CA SER A 282 -9.17 -7.41 -31.72
C SER A 282 -8.85 -8.73 -32.42
N ASP A 283 -9.08 -8.79 -33.74
CA ASP A 283 -8.70 -9.93 -34.56
C ASP A 283 -7.26 -9.83 -35.12
N GLN A 284 -6.50 -8.78 -34.78
CA GLN A 284 -5.14 -8.60 -35.27
C GLN A 284 -4.22 -9.65 -34.64
N THR A 285 -3.78 -10.62 -35.45
CA THR A 285 -2.83 -11.65 -35.03
C THR A 285 -1.40 -11.10 -35.07
N VAL A 286 -0.68 -11.26 -33.96
CA VAL A 286 0.73 -10.87 -33.78
C VAL A 286 1.65 -12.08 -33.94
N LEU A 287 1.19 -13.26 -33.52
CA LEU A 287 1.94 -14.52 -33.59
C LEU A 287 0.98 -15.68 -33.85
N ASP A 288 1.43 -16.65 -34.65
CA ASP A 288 0.82 -17.96 -34.82
C ASP A 288 1.97 -18.99 -34.82
N ALA A 289 1.99 -19.87 -33.83
CA ALA A 289 3.10 -20.77 -33.58
C ALA A 289 2.65 -22.12 -33.01
N PRO A 290 3.28 -23.25 -33.42
CA PRO A 290 2.97 -24.55 -32.86
C PRO A 290 3.56 -24.72 -31.45
N LEU A 291 2.84 -25.43 -30.59
CA LEU A 291 3.28 -25.90 -29.27
C LEU A 291 2.92 -27.39 -29.13
N THR A 292 3.91 -28.24 -28.91
CA THR A 292 3.70 -29.67 -28.61
C THR A 292 3.77 -29.89 -27.10
N ILE A 293 2.79 -30.60 -26.56
CA ILE A 293 2.71 -30.98 -25.15
C ILE A 293 2.78 -32.50 -25.04
N ALA A 294 3.81 -33.02 -24.39
CA ALA A 294 3.93 -34.44 -24.05
C ALA A 294 3.48 -34.74 -22.62
N ALA A 295 3.26 -36.02 -22.32
CA ALA A 295 2.81 -36.45 -21.01
C ALA A 295 3.90 -36.20 -19.96
N GLY A 296 3.55 -35.50 -18.88
CA GLY A 296 4.46 -35.16 -17.81
C GLY A 296 5.38 -33.96 -18.11
N ASP A 297 5.22 -33.31 -19.26
CA ASP A 297 5.91 -32.06 -19.53
C ASP A 297 5.46 -30.98 -18.53
N ALA A 298 6.37 -30.08 -18.21
CA ALA A 298 6.04 -28.78 -17.65
C ALA A 298 6.79 -27.74 -18.46
N LEU A 299 6.09 -26.77 -19.04
CA LEU A 299 6.63 -25.85 -20.03
C LEU A 299 6.19 -24.42 -19.70
N THR A 300 7.12 -23.48 -19.89
CA THR A 300 6.82 -22.06 -20.04
C THR A 300 7.01 -21.69 -21.51
N ALA A 301 5.93 -21.31 -22.18
CA ALA A 301 5.97 -20.76 -23.54
C ALA A 301 5.88 -19.23 -23.47
N ALA A 302 7.00 -18.55 -23.70
CA ALA A 302 7.10 -17.10 -23.61
C ALA A 302 7.11 -16.46 -25.00
N ALA A 303 6.26 -15.45 -25.21
CA ALA A 303 6.34 -14.57 -26.36
C ALA A 303 7.45 -13.53 -26.12
N LEU A 304 8.51 -13.59 -26.92
CA LEU A 304 9.73 -12.80 -26.77
C LEU A 304 10.12 -12.15 -28.10
N GLY A 305 10.85 -11.04 -28.04
CA GLY A 305 11.33 -10.31 -29.22
C GLY A 305 10.93 -8.84 -29.20
N ALA A 306 10.89 -8.23 -30.38
CA ALA A 306 10.39 -6.87 -30.58
C ALA A 306 8.90 -6.91 -30.99
N PRO A 307 8.12 -5.83 -30.82
CA PRO A 307 6.70 -5.80 -31.21
C PRO A 307 6.44 -6.21 -32.67
N ASP A 308 7.37 -5.91 -33.58
CA ASP A 308 7.27 -6.25 -35.01
C ASP A 308 7.91 -7.61 -35.37
N ASP A 309 8.54 -8.29 -34.41
CA ASP A 309 9.22 -9.60 -34.59
C ASP A 309 9.08 -10.44 -33.32
N VAL A 310 7.83 -10.85 -33.06
CA VAL A 310 7.48 -11.69 -31.91
C VAL A 310 7.74 -13.16 -32.22
N THR A 311 8.33 -13.88 -31.28
CA THR A 311 8.60 -15.32 -31.36
C THR A 311 8.06 -16.04 -30.14
N LEU A 312 7.55 -17.26 -30.31
CA LEU A 312 7.22 -18.14 -29.19
C LEU A 312 8.44 -18.99 -28.84
N GLN A 313 8.96 -18.83 -27.63
CA GLN A 313 10.06 -19.66 -27.12
C GLN A 313 9.57 -20.54 -25.99
N VAL A 314 9.90 -21.83 -26.06
CA VAL A 314 9.40 -22.85 -25.14
C VAL A 314 10.54 -23.32 -24.25
N PHE A 315 10.35 -23.19 -22.94
CA PHE A 315 11.33 -23.54 -21.93
C PHE A 315 10.79 -24.68 -21.06
N PRO A 316 11.55 -25.77 -20.85
CA PRO A 316 11.15 -26.82 -19.92
C PRO A 316 11.29 -26.33 -18.47
N ASP A 317 10.22 -26.49 -17.70
CA ASP A 317 10.19 -26.16 -16.29
C ASP A 317 10.53 -27.38 -15.43
N SER A 318 11.50 -27.19 -14.54
CA SER A 318 11.96 -28.25 -13.64
C SER A 318 11.05 -28.35 -12.42
N VAL A 319 9.81 -28.81 -12.59
CA VAL A 319 8.85 -28.96 -11.47
C VAL A 319 8.87 -30.36 -10.85
N THR A 320 9.49 -31.34 -11.50
CA THR A 320 9.51 -32.73 -11.00
C THR A 320 10.47 -32.92 -9.83
N GLY A 321 10.12 -33.83 -8.90
CA GLY A 321 10.98 -34.22 -7.77
C GLY A 321 11.33 -33.05 -6.85
N MET A 322 10.39 -32.13 -6.64
CA MET A 322 10.62 -30.94 -5.83
C MET A 322 10.63 -31.27 -4.33
N ASP A 323 11.61 -30.75 -3.61
CA ASP A 323 11.73 -30.90 -2.15
C ASP A 323 10.96 -29.78 -1.43
N ALA A 324 10.20 -30.11 -0.39
CA ALA A 324 9.34 -29.17 0.33
C ALA A 324 10.12 -28.10 1.12
N GLY A 325 11.40 -28.31 1.41
CA GLY A 325 12.28 -27.33 2.06
C GLY A 325 13.11 -26.47 1.10
N MET A 326 13.04 -26.77 -0.21
CA MET A 326 13.85 -26.09 -1.24
C MET A 326 12.98 -25.36 -2.25
N ALA A 327 13.23 -24.08 -2.45
CA ALA A 327 12.73 -23.35 -3.61
C ALA A 327 13.56 -23.72 -4.84
N ARG A 328 12.97 -23.66 -6.04
CA ARG A 328 13.70 -23.88 -7.29
C ARG A 328 13.44 -22.72 -8.25
N LEU A 329 14.49 -22.03 -8.66
CA LEU A 329 14.42 -20.79 -9.44
C LEU A 329 14.97 -21.04 -10.84
N SER A 330 14.25 -20.60 -11.87
CA SER A 330 14.68 -20.66 -13.27
C SER A 330 14.58 -19.28 -13.90
N LEU A 331 15.69 -18.78 -14.43
CA LEU A 331 15.76 -17.43 -15.02
C LEU A 331 15.76 -17.52 -16.55
N ILE A 332 14.82 -16.83 -17.17
CA ILE A 332 14.69 -16.65 -18.61
C ILE A 332 15.14 -15.23 -18.96
N ASN A 333 16.08 -15.11 -19.89
CA ASN A 333 16.44 -13.80 -20.46
C ASN A 333 15.56 -13.52 -21.68
N GLY A 334 14.49 -12.75 -21.48
CA GLY A 334 13.63 -12.21 -22.53
C GLY A 334 14.02 -10.83 -23.03
N LEU A 335 15.13 -10.25 -22.56
CA LEU A 335 15.58 -8.92 -22.95
C LEU A 335 16.25 -8.96 -24.34
N PRO A 336 15.71 -8.28 -25.36
CA PRO A 336 16.26 -8.32 -26.71
C PRO A 336 17.64 -7.64 -26.80
N GLY A 337 18.51 -8.19 -27.64
CA GLY A 337 19.85 -7.65 -27.94
C GLY A 337 21.01 -8.60 -27.57
N ASP A 338 22.24 -8.08 -27.66
CA ASP A 338 23.47 -8.87 -27.47
C ASP A 338 23.99 -8.85 -26.02
N ALA A 339 23.28 -8.17 -25.10
CA ALA A 339 23.69 -8.09 -23.70
C ALA A 339 23.56 -9.46 -23.01
N LEU A 340 24.62 -9.87 -22.32
CA LEU A 340 24.69 -11.11 -21.59
C LEU A 340 24.28 -10.88 -20.13
N LEU A 341 23.31 -11.67 -19.68
CA LEU A 341 22.74 -11.57 -18.34
C LEU A 341 23.54 -12.38 -17.33
N THR A 342 23.81 -11.82 -16.17
CA THR A 342 24.30 -12.54 -14.98
C THR A 342 23.44 -12.15 -13.80
N ALA A 343 22.91 -13.12 -13.05
CA ALA A 343 22.05 -12.85 -11.91
C ALA A 343 22.54 -13.57 -10.67
N THR A 344 22.48 -12.89 -9.53
CA THR A 344 22.96 -13.36 -8.24
C THR A 344 21.95 -13.08 -7.14
N LEU A 345 21.86 -13.97 -6.17
CA LEU A 345 21.23 -13.67 -4.88
C LEU A 345 22.18 -12.87 -4.00
N ASP A 346 21.64 -12.23 -2.98
CA ASP A 346 22.38 -11.48 -1.95
C ASP A 346 23.38 -12.34 -1.14
N ASP A 347 23.10 -13.62 -0.96
CA ASP A 347 24.03 -14.59 -0.38
C ASP A 347 25.20 -14.99 -1.31
N GLY A 348 25.21 -14.47 -2.54
CA GLY A 348 26.22 -14.72 -3.56
C GLY A 348 25.94 -15.92 -4.47
N THR A 349 24.82 -16.62 -4.29
CA THR A 349 24.40 -17.73 -5.17
C THR A 349 24.16 -17.21 -6.59
N LEU A 350 24.83 -17.83 -7.58
CA LEU A 350 24.61 -17.51 -9.00
C LEU A 350 23.32 -18.17 -9.49
N LEU A 351 22.38 -17.40 -10.00
CA LEU A 351 21.16 -17.89 -10.66
C LEU A 351 21.42 -18.20 -12.14
N ALA A 352 22.16 -17.33 -12.82
CA ALA A 352 22.56 -17.53 -14.21
C ALA A 352 23.84 -16.74 -14.51
N THR A 353 24.61 -17.18 -15.50
CA THR A 353 25.83 -16.50 -15.94
C THR A 353 25.85 -16.38 -17.45
N GLN A 354 26.16 -15.20 -17.97
CA GLN A 354 26.30 -14.95 -19.40
C GLN A 354 25.11 -15.46 -20.25
N LEU A 355 23.89 -15.31 -19.74
CA LEU A 355 22.68 -15.81 -20.37
C LEU A 355 22.28 -14.88 -21.52
N ALA A 356 22.29 -15.39 -22.75
CA ALA A 356 21.90 -14.65 -23.95
C ALA A 356 20.38 -14.47 -24.05
N PHE A 357 19.93 -13.53 -24.89
CA PHE A 357 18.52 -13.39 -25.24
C PHE A 357 17.93 -14.71 -25.73
N GLY A 358 16.73 -15.03 -25.25
CA GLY A 358 15.99 -16.23 -25.61
C GLY A 358 16.54 -17.52 -25.01
N ALA A 359 17.40 -17.42 -23.99
CA ALA A 359 17.89 -18.56 -23.25
C ALA A 359 17.32 -18.57 -21.82
N ALA A 360 17.18 -19.78 -21.27
CA ALA A 360 16.93 -20.00 -19.85
C ALA A 360 18.19 -20.55 -19.18
N GLY A 361 18.49 -20.09 -17.96
CA GLY A 361 19.50 -20.67 -17.10
C GLY A 361 19.09 -22.05 -16.60
N GLU A 362 20.04 -22.81 -16.09
CA GLU A 362 19.71 -24.03 -15.34
C GLU A 362 18.93 -23.68 -14.07
N ALA A 363 17.94 -24.50 -13.72
CA ALA A 363 17.16 -24.27 -12.52
C ALA A 363 18.02 -24.50 -11.27
N ILE A 364 18.08 -23.50 -10.39
CA ILE A 364 18.87 -23.53 -9.16
C ILE A 364 17.95 -23.79 -7.96
N SER A 365 18.35 -24.73 -7.09
CA SER A 365 17.64 -24.99 -5.85
C SER A 365 18.30 -24.29 -4.67
N ILE A 366 17.52 -23.55 -3.89
CA ILE A 366 17.94 -22.86 -2.67
C ILE A 366 17.04 -23.27 -1.50
N PRO A 367 17.54 -23.29 -0.25
CA PRO A 367 16.68 -23.42 0.91
C PRO A 367 15.63 -22.30 0.95
N ALA A 368 14.48 -22.58 1.58
CA ALA A 368 13.50 -21.55 1.86
C ALA A 368 14.17 -20.35 2.57
N SER A 369 14.11 -19.18 1.96
CA SER A 369 14.85 -17.99 2.40
C SER A 369 14.18 -16.69 1.93
N VAL A 370 14.58 -15.56 2.51
CA VAL A 370 14.22 -14.23 2.02
C VAL A 370 15.48 -13.63 1.39
N GLN A 371 15.48 -13.45 0.06
CA GLN A 371 16.69 -13.06 -0.68
C GLN A 371 16.39 -11.94 -1.66
N ALA A 372 17.26 -10.94 -1.76
CA ALA A 372 17.27 -9.99 -2.87
C ALA A 372 17.89 -10.61 -4.13
N ILE A 373 17.52 -10.10 -5.31
CA ILE A 373 18.11 -10.54 -6.59
C ILE A 373 18.80 -9.34 -7.23
N THR A 374 20.06 -9.52 -7.63
CA THR A 374 20.79 -8.56 -8.45
C THR A 374 21.00 -9.16 -9.84
N VAL A 375 20.62 -8.43 -10.88
CA VAL A 375 20.83 -8.82 -12.28
C VAL A 375 21.76 -7.80 -12.92
N THR A 376 22.88 -8.25 -13.44
CA THR A 376 23.84 -7.46 -14.20
C THR A 376 23.77 -7.84 -15.68
N LEU A 377 23.62 -6.83 -16.53
CA LEU A 377 23.65 -6.96 -17.98
C LEU A 377 24.99 -6.44 -18.49
N ALA A 378 25.71 -7.25 -19.26
CA ALA A 378 26.99 -6.87 -19.84
C ALA A 378 26.91 -6.92 -21.38
N GLY A 379 27.11 -5.77 -22.04
CA GLY A 379 27.18 -5.67 -23.50
C GLY A 379 28.24 -4.66 -23.90
N GLY A 380 29.24 -5.06 -24.68
CA GLY A 380 30.36 -4.20 -25.05
C GLY A 380 31.15 -3.70 -23.82
N GLU A 381 31.33 -2.38 -23.69
CA GLU A 381 31.98 -1.75 -22.52
C GLU A 381 30.98 -1.26 -21.45
N THR A 382 29.67 -1.44 -21.66
CA THR A 382 28.62 -0.94 -20.78
C THR A 382 28.02 -2.05 -19.91
N THR A 383 27.79 -1.73 -18.64
CA THR A 383 27.12 -2.62 -17.67
C THR A 383 25.93 -1.92 -17.03
N SER A 384 24.75 -2.54 -17.07
CA SER A 384 23.54 -2.08 -16.36
C SER A 384 23.19 -3.07 -15.25
N THR A 385 22.57 -2.61 -14.16
CA THR A 385 22.17 -3.46 -13.04
C THR A 385 20.72 -3.22 -12.64
N VAL A 386 19.95 -4.29 -12.45
CA VAL A 386 18.62 -4.30 -11.85
C VAL A 386 18.73 -4.93 -10.47
N THR A 387 18.12 -4.33 -9.46
CA THR A 387 18.02 -4.93 -8.13
C THR A 387 16.56 -5.11 -7.78
N VAL A 388 16.17 -6.34 -7.49
CA VAL A 388 14.86 -6.65 -6.91
C VAL A 388 15.02 -6.73 -5.40
N PRO A 389 14.21 -6.00 -4.62
CA PRO A 389 14.25 -6.04 -3.16
C PRO A 389 13.97 -7.46 -2.64
N PRO A 390 14.32 -7.77 -1.38
CA PRO A 390 14.21 -9.11 -0.83
C PRO A 390 12.83 -9.75 -1.05
N GLN A 391 12.82 -10.97 -1.58
CA GLN A 391 11.64 -11.78 -1.87
C GLN A 391 11.64 -13.04 -1.00
N ALA A 392 10.48 -13.44 -0.50
CA ALA A 392 10.31 -14.71 0.21
C ALA A 392 10.23 -15.87 -0.79
N PHE A 393 11.24 -16.74 -0.79
CA PHE A 393 11.27 -17.98 -1.53
C PHE A 393 10.86 -19.14 -0.63
N TYR A 394 9.67 -19.70 -0.88
CA TYR A 394 9.12 -20.82 -0.13
C TYR A 394 9.66 -22.14 -0.68
N GLY A 395 9.93 -23.08 0.21
CA GLY A 395 10.27 -24.44 -0.15
C GLY A 395 9.12 -25.13 -0.91
N GLY A 396 9.45 -26.07 -1.80
CA GLY A 396 8.43 -26.75 -2.60
C GLY A 396 7.77 -25.88 -3.67
N VAL A 397 8.24 -24.64 -3.89
CA VAL A 397 7.73 -23.71 -4.91
C VAL A 397 8.76 -23.48 -6.01
N TYR A 398 8.34 -23.71 -7.26
CA TYR A 398 9.11 -23.39 -8.46
C TYR A 398 8.85 -21.94 -8.87
N TYR A 399 9.91 -21.17 -9.11
CA TYR A 399 9.82 -19.77 -9.51
C TYR A 399 10.37 -19.62 -10.93
N ASN A 400 9.54 -19.17 -11.88
CA ASN A 400 10.05 -18.61 -13.13
C ASN A 400 10.35 -17.14 -12.92
N LEU A 401 11.57 -16.76 -13.28
CA LEU A 401 12.02 -15.38 -13.32
C LEU A 401 12.17 -15.02 -14.81
N LEU A 402 11.45 -14.01 -15.28
CA LEU A 402 11.56 -13.51 -16.65
C LEU A 402 12.14 -12.11 -16.60
N LEU A 403 13.37 -11.93 -17.11
CA LEU A 403 13.86 -10.59 -17.40
C LEU A 403 13.33 -10.16 -18.76
N ALA A 404 12.57 -9.08 -18.82
CA ALA A 404 12.07 -8.49 -20.06
C ALA A 404 12.03 -6.96 -19.94
N GLY A 405 11.86 -6.26 -21.06
CA GLY A 405 11.94 -4.80 -21.11
C GLY A 405 12.77 -4.33 -22.29
N ASP A 406 13.27 -3.11 -22.19
CA ASP A 406 14.33 -2.61 -23.06
C ASP A 406 15.65 -2.53 -22.28
N SER A 407 16.77 -2.35 -22.98
CA SER A 407 18.10 -2.35 -22.35
C SER A 407 18.33 -1.18 -21.39
N ALA A 408 17.54 -0.10 -21.47
CA ALA A 408 17.59 1.05 -20.56
C ALA A 408 16.71 0.83 -19.32
N GLU A 409 15.57 0.15 -19.47
CA GLU A 409 14.63 -0.20 -18.41
C GLU A 409 14.33 -1.71 -18.33
N PRO A 410 15.32 -2.56 -18.02
CA PRO A 410 15.10 -3.98 -17.79
C PRO A 410 14.26 -4.22 -16.52
N ARG A 411 13.27 -5.11 -16.61
CA ARG A 411 12.35 -5.48 -15.52
C ARG A 411 12.37 -6.99 -15.29
N LEU A 412 12.39 -7.39 -14.03
CA LEU A 412 12.36 -8.80 -13.64
C LEU A 412 10.98 -9.17 -13.10
N PHE A 413 10.30 -10.07 -13.80
CA PHE A 413 9.00 -10.60 -13.42
C PHE A 413 9.18 -11.97 -12.77
N ILE A 414 8.50 -12.22 -11.65
CA ILE A 414 8.63 -13.47 -10.89
C ILE A 414 7.27 -14.12 -10.81
N ARG A 415 7.18 -15.39 -11.23
CA ARG A 415 5.95 -16.18 -11.17
C ARG A 415 6.17 -17.51 -10.43
N PRO A 416 5.55 -17.70 -9.26
CA PRO A 416 5.65 -18.95 -8.51
C PRO A 416 4.70 -20.04 -9.04
N THR A 417 5.03 -21.29 -8.74
CA THR A 417 4.21 -22.49 -8.93
C THR A 417 4.42 -23.36 -7.70
N GLY A 418 3.40 -23.50 -6.85
CA GLY A 418 3.45 -24.45 -5.75
C GLY A 418 3.51 -25.86 -6.34
N VAL A 419 4.48 -26.67 -5.95
CA VAL A 419 4.55 -28.08 -6.36
C VAL A 419 4.43 -28.94 -5.13
N ALA A 420 5.34 -28.76 -4.19
CA ALA A 420 5.44 -29.51 -2.95
C ALA A 420 5.43 -28.61 -1.71
N GLN A 421 4.94 -27.37 -1.83
CA GLN A 421 4.83 -26.44 -0.71
C GLN A 421 3.97 -27.05 0.41
N GLY A 422 4.43 -27.01 1.66
CA GLY A 422 3.78 -27.63 2.81
C GLY A 422 4.04 -26.93 4.15
N ILE A 423 3.75 -27.63 5.24
CA ILE A 423 3.68 -27.12 6.63
C ILE A 423 4.99 -26.46 7.14
N ALA A 424 6.15 -26.79 6.56
CA ALA A 424 7.47 -26.25 6.91
C ALA A 424 8.19 -25.58 5.72
N SER A 425 7.44 -25.13 4.73
CA SER A 425 8.00 -24.53 3.52
C SER A 425 8.25 -23.02 3.63
N ALA A 426 7.78 -22.37 4.70
CA ALA A 426 8.03 -20.93 4.87
C ALA A 426 9.50 -20.66 5.21
N PRO A 427 10.07 -19.55 4.71
CA PRO A 427 11.40 -19.11 5.14
C PRO A 427 11.39 -18.64 6.60
N GLY A 428 12.45 -18.92 7.37
CA GLY A 428 12.59 -18.50 8.78
C GLY A 428 12.79 -19.66 9.76
N GLN A 429 13.12 -19.37 11.04
CA GLN A 429 13.18 -20.39 12.09
C GLN A 429 11.87 -20.42 12.88
N ALA A 430 11.15 -21.54 12.78
CA ALA A 430 10.00 -21.84 13.62
C ALA A 430 10.45 -21.99 15.07
N MET A 431 9.98 -21.11 15.96
CA MET A 431 9.91 -21.40 17.40
C MET A 431 8.58 -20.91 17.96
N MET A 432 7.56 -21.73 17.78
CA MET A 432 6.46 -21.81 18.73
C MET A 432 6.86 -22.83 19.79
N VAL A 433 7.07 -22.39 21.04
CA VAL A 433 7.24 -23.32 22.16
C VAL A 433 5.88 -23.99 22.37
N SER A 434 5.81 -25.29 22.11
CA SER A 434 4.59 -26.09 22.27
C SER A 434 4.03 -25.92 23.69
N ALA A 435 2.76 -25.51 23.80
CA ALA A 435 2.03 -25.64 25.05
C ALA A 435 1.80 -27.14 25.30
N GLU A 436 2.41 -27.68 26.35
CA GLU A 436 2.28 -29.09 26.71
C GLU A 436 0.81 -29.54 26.71
N THR A 437 0.54 -30.63 25.99
CA THR A 437 -0.74 -31.34 26.10
C THR A 437 -0.92 -31.79 27.56
N PRO A 438 -2.05 -31.51 28.23
CA PRO A 438 -2.22 -31.96 29.60
C PRO A 438 -2.24 -33.49 29.62
N GLU A 439 -1.19 -34.09 30.19
CA GLU A 439 -1.14 -35.53 30.42
C GLU A 439 -2.29 -35.91 31.37
N ALA A 440 -3.06 -36.92 30.98
CA ALA A 440 -4.26 -37.35 31.69
C ALA A 440 -3.95 -37.64 33.17
N ALA A 441 -4.52 -36.83 34.06
CA ALA A 441 -4.29 -36.92 35.50
C ALA A 441 -4.71 -38.29 36.05
N ILE A 442 -3.72 -39.04 36.56
CA ILE A 442 -3.92 -40.26 37.33
C ILE A 442 -4.36 -39.85 38.74
N VAL A 443 -5.56 -40.26 39.15
CA VAL A 443 -6.12 -39.98 40.48
C VAL A 443 -5.47 -40.90 41.53
N LEU A 444 -4.87 -40.32 42.59
CA LEU A 444 -4.50 -41.03 43.81
C LEU A 444 -5.01 -40.26 45.06
N PRO A 445 -5.36 -40.98 46.16
CA PRO A 445 -6.23 -40.45 47.21
C PRO A 445 -5.50 -39.61 48.26
N ALA A 446 -6.26 -38.67 48.86
CA ALA A 446 -5.81 -37.69 49.83
C ALA A 446 -5.28 -38.30 51.14
N VAL A 447 -4.18 -37.73 51.66
CA VAL A 447 -3.67 -37.93 53.02
C VAL A 447 -3.74 -36.61 53.77
N GLU A 448 -4.32 -36.67 54.96
CA GLU A 448 -4.58 -35.56 55.88
C GLU A 448 -3.28 -35.06 56.56
N PRO A 449 -3.09 -33.74 56.77
CA PRO A 449 -1.86 -33.21 57.36
C PRO A 449 -1.83 -33.28 58.90
N PRO A 450 -0.65 -33.52 59.52
CA PRO A 450 -0.48 -33.53 60.98
C PRO A 450 -0.28 -32.11 61.58
N PRO A 451 -0.46 -31.95 62.90
CA PRO A 451 -0.68 -30.65 63.52
C PRO A 451 0.63 -29.86 63.75
N ALA A 452 0.51 -28.53 63.64
CA ALA A 452 1.59 -27.57 63.82
C ALA A 452 1.91 -27.29 65.31
N GLN A 453 3.21 -27.13 65.60
CA GLN A 453 3.74 -26.47 66.79
C GLN A 453 4.71 -25.34 66.40
N PRO A 454 4.91 -24.34 67.28
CA PRO A 454 4.93 -22.93 66.88
C PRO A 454 6.34 -22.36 66.76
N THR A 455 6.54 -21.50 65.77
CA THR A 455 7.68 -20.57 65.71
C THR A 455 7.26 -19.15 66.02
N ALA A 456 8.12 -18.48 66.77
CA ALA A 456 7.91 -17.22 67.45
C ALA A 456 7.59 -16.03 66.53
N GLN A 457 6.81 -15.11 67.10
CA GLN A 457 6.47 -13.79 66.56
C GLN A 457 7.72 -13.02 66.12
N ALA A 458 7.73 -12.64 64.83
CA ALA A 458 8.23 -11.34 64.44
C ALA A 458 7.14 -10.31 64.75
N THR A 459 7.52 -9.24 65.46
CA THR A 459 6.66 -8.08 65.71
C THR A 459 6.26 -7.47 64.38
N ALA A 460 5.00 -7.63 63.99
CA ALA A 460 4.41 -6.93 62.86
C ALA A 460 4.33 -5.44 63.20
N ALA A 461 4.80 -4.59 62.28
CA ALA A 461 4.43 -3.20 62.24
C ALA A 461 2.88 -3.10 62.25
N PRO A 462 2.29 -2.04 62.84
CA PRO A 462 0.84 -1.88 62.83
C PRO A 462 0.36 -1.90 61.37
N VAL A 463 -0.44 -2.91 61.03
CA VAL A 463 -1.16 -2.94 59.76
C VAL A 463 -2.18 -1.81 59.86
N VAL A 464 -1.93 -0.71 59.16
CA VAL A 464 -2.95 0.29 58.91
C VAL A 464 -3.99 -0.41 58.05
N GLU A 465 -5.15 -0.75 58.62
CA GLU A 465 -6.26 -1.30 57.84
C GLU A 465 -6.68 -0.23 56.83
N GLN A 466 -6.31 -0.44 55.56
CA GLN A 466 -6.69 0.45 54.49
C GLN A 466 -8.21 0.35 54.26
N PRO A 467 -8.90 1.49 54.01
CA PRO A 467 -10.32 1.47 53.68
C PRO A 467 -10.59 0.62 52.43
N ILE A 468 -11.75 -0.01 52.40
CA ILE A 468 -12.23 -0.77 51.23
C ILE A 468 -13.37 0.00 50.55
N ALA A 469 -13.45 -0.14 49.24
CA ALA A 469 -14.50 0.43 48.42
C ALA A 469 -15.25 -0.66 47.64
N GLN A 470 -16.57 -0.53 47.57
CA GLN A 470 -17.44 -1.34 46.72
C GLN A 470 -18.07 -0.49 45.61
N PRO A 471 -18.07 -0.96 44.35
CA PRO A 471 -18.77 -0.28 43.26
C PRO A 471 -20.28 -0.16 43.51
N VAL A 472 -20.81 1.05 43.35
CA VAL A 472 -22.26 1.34 43.41
C VAL A 472 -22.74 1.59 41.99
N VAL A 473 -22.81 0.51 41.20
CA VAL A 473 -23.25 0.52 39.80
C VAL A 473 -24.43 -0.44 39.61
N ASN A 474 -25.20 -0.27 38.53
CA ASN A 474 -26.33 -1.16 38.24
C ASN A 474 -25.87 -2.63 38.08
N PRO A 475 -26.66 -3.62 38.52
CA PRO A 475 -26.30 -5.03 38.35
C PRO A 475 -26.04 -5.39 36.87
N GLY A 476 -24.88 -5.97 36.58
CA GLY A 476 -24.43 -6.30 35.22
C GLY A 476 -23.64 -5.19 34.51
N VAL A 477 -23.41 -4.04 35.17
CA VAL A 477 -22.52 -2.97 34.70
C VAL A 477 -21.17 -3.09 35.41
N ASN A 478 -20.08 -2.95 34.66
CA ASN A 478 -18.73 -2.93 35.21
C ASN A 478 -18.22 -1.51 35.41
N LEU A 479 -17.47 -1.30 36.47
CA LEU A 479 -16.79 -0.05 36.80
C LEU A 479 -15.48 0.05 36.02
N GLN A 480 -15.24 1.20 35.37
CA GLN A 480 -13.97 1.44 34.68
C GLN A 480 -12.86 1.87 35.65
N LEU A 481 -11.73 1.18 35.61
CA LEU A 481 -10.51 1.52 36.35
C LEU A 481 -9.64 2.40 35.44
N ARG A 482 -9.28 3.62 35.83
CA ARG A 482 -8.57 4.58 34.95
C ARG A 482 -7.11 4.82 35.31
N GLN A 483 -6.28 5.19 34.34
CA GLN A 483 -4.86 5.46 34.56
C GLN A 483 -4.61 6.79 35.31
N TYR A 484 -5.48 7.78 35.19
CA TYR A 484 -5.38 9.08 35.86
C TYR A 484 -6.75 9.50 36.40
N PRO A 485 -6.81 10.40 37.41
CA PRO A 485 -8.03 10.84 38.08
C PRO A 485 -8.89 11.80 37.24
N ASN A 486 -9.17 11.43 36.00
CA ASN A 486 -10.07 12.16 35.11
C ASN A 486 -10.91 11.18 34.29
N ARG A 487 -12.14 11.60 33.95
CA ARG A 487 -13.13 10.76 33.25
C ARG A 487 -12.70 10.34 31.84
N ASN A 488 -11.68 10.99 31.28
CA ASN A 488 -11.20 10.75 29.92
C ASN A 488 -9.91 9.91 29.89
N SER A 489 -9.41 9.46 31.03
CA SER A 489 -8.16 8.71 31.11
C SER A 489 -8.34 7.25 30.67
N LEU A 490 -7.28 6.70 30.06
CA LEU A 490 -7.18 5.30 29.63
C LEU A 490 -7.73 4.37 30.71
N SER A 491 -8.67 3.49 30.32
CA SER A 491 -9.10 2.43 31.22
C SER A 491 -7.99 1.38 31.30
N LEU A 492 -7.62 0.95 32.50
CA LEU A 492 -6.65 -0.12 32.76
C LEU A 492 -7.32 -1.49 32.94
N GLY A 493 -8.66 -1.52 32.96
CA GLY A 493 -9.46 -2.73 33.16
C GLY A 493 -10.85 -2.42 33.70
N LEU A 494 -11.68 -3.45 33.80
CA LEU A 494 -13.04 -3.38 34.32
C LEU A 494 -13.14 -4.13 35.67
N ALA A 495 -13.74 -3.48 36.67
CA ALA A 495 -14.10 -4.11 37.93
C ALA A 495 -15.61 -4.43 37.95
N PRO A 496 -16.02 -5.68 38.21
CA PRO A 496 -17.43 -6.02 38.31
C PRO A 496 -18.10 -5.33 39.52
N SER A 497 -19.43 -5.26 39.53
CA SER A 497 -20.19 -4.56 40.56
C SER A 497 -20.01 -5.13 41.98
N ASP A 498 -19.55 -6.38 42.12
CA ASP A 498 -19.26 -7.05 43.38
C ASP A 498 -17.76 -7.04 43.76
N ALA A 499 -16.92 -6.33 43.00
CA ALA A 499 -15.49 -6.21 43.29
C ALA A 499 -15.23 -5.52 44.64
N LEU A 500 -14.24 -6.02 45.37
CA LEU A 500 -13.68 -5.36 46.56
C LEU A 500 -12.40 -4.64 46.16
N LEU A 501 -12.41 -3.31 46.31
CA LEU A 501 -11.28 -2.45 45.97
C LEU A 501 -10.62 -1.97 47.26
N THR A 502 -9.29 -1.91 47.29
CA THR A 502 -8.56 -1.27 48.40
C THR A 502 -8.34 0.20 48.05
N VAL A 503 -8.67 1.14 48.94
CA VAL A 503 -8.50 2.57 48.69
C VAL A 503 -7.13 3.02 49.15
N ASN A 504 -6.29 3.45 48.21
CA ASN A 504 -4.93 3.90 48.47
C ASN A 504 -4.88 5.37 48.91
N GLY A 505 -5.80 6.21 48.41
CA GLY A 505 -5.88 7.64 48.75
C GLY A 505 -6.74 8.46 47.80
N ARG A 506 -6.82 9.78 48.02
CA ARG A 506 -7.58 10.75 47.21
C ARG A 506 -6.66 11.59 46.34
N ALA A 507 -7.13 12.01 45.17
CA ALA A 507 -6.36 12.85 44.27
C ALA A 507 -6.20 14.28 44.82
N VAL A 508 -5.00 14.85 44.74
CA VAL A 508 -4.70 16.24 45.13
C VAL A 508 -3.86 16.92 44.04
N ALA A 509 -4.26 18.13 43.66
CA ALA A 509 -3.54 18.93 42.67
C ALA A 509 -2.28 19.58 43.30
N PRO A 510 -1.20 19.83 42.53
CA PRO A 510 0.00 20.45 43.07
C PRO A 510 -0.27 21.84 43.67
N GLY A 511 -0.20 21.94 45.00
CA GLY A 511 -0.38 23.20 45.74
C GLY A 511 -1.82 23.55 46.11
N ASP A 512 -2.79 22.69 45.83
CA ASP A 512 -4.22 22.93 46.09
C ASP A 512 -4.91 21.65 46.60
N ASP A 513 -5.09 21.56 47.93
CA ASP A 513 -5.77 20.45 48.61
C ASP A 513 -7.14 20.89 49.13
N PRO A 514 -8.25 20.54 48.45
CA PRO A 514 -9.59 21.01 48.81
C PRO A 514 -10.04 20.53 50.20
N ALA A 515 -9.44 19.47 50.75
CA ALA A 515 -9.76 19.02 52.10
C ALA A 515 -9.22 19.96 53.18
N SER A 516 -8.23 20.81 52.85
CA SER A 516 -7.64 21.77 53.79
C SER A 516 -8.51 23.01 54.04
N GLU A 517 -9.54 23.21 53.21
CA GLU A 517 -10.48 24.33 53.29
C GLU A 517 -11.83 23.95 53.92
N LEU A 518 -12.04 22.68 54.30
CA LEU A 518 -13.28 22.17 54.89
C LEU A 518 -13.27 22.28 56.42
N ASP A 519 -14.43 22.57 57.01
CA ASP A 519 -14.65 22.44 58.45
C ASP A 519 -14.70 20.96 58.89
N ASP A 520 -14.51 20.69 60.19
CA ASP A 520 -14.37 19.33 60.76
C ASP A 520 -15.58 18.39 60.48
N ASP A 521 -16.75 18.94 60.15
CA ASP A 521 -18.00 18.21 59.88
C ASP A 521 -18.43 18.16 58.41
N GLU A 522 -17.72 18.84 57.50
CA GLU A 522 -18.00 18.83 56.05
C GLU A 522 -17.29 17.66 55.35
N ASP A 523 -17.61 17.24 54.13
CA ASP A 523 -16.83 16.21 53.41
C ASP A 523 -16.65 16.64 51.95
N LEU A 524 -15.66 16.05 51.27
CA LEU A 524 -15.46 16.29 49.85
C LEU A 524 -16.66 15.77 49.05
N ILE A 525 -17.02 16.53 48.04
CA ILE A 525 -18.10 16.20 47.11
C ILE A 525 -17.68 14.97 46.28
N PRO A 526 -18.37 13.81 46.35
CA PRO A 526 -17.95 12.59 45.67
C PRO A 526 -17.82 12.71 44.15
N GLU A 527 -18.64 13.55 43.52
CA GLU A 527 -18.62 13.82 42.08
C GLU A 527 -17.38 14.59 41.63
N GLN A 528 -16.75 15.34 42.55
CA GLN A 528 -15.52 16.10 42.31
C GLN A 528 -14.27 15.38 42.80
N THR A 529 -14.44 14.23 43.48
CA THR A 529 -13.35 13.51 44.13
C THR A 529 -12.99 12.25 43.35
N TRP A 530 -11.70 12.04 43.14
CA TRP A 530 -11.15 10.82 42.56
C TRP A 530 -10.33 10.06 43.59
N LEU A 531 -10.50 8.74 43.62
CA LEU A 531 -9.81 7.85 44.53
C LEU A 531 -8.86 6.95 43.75
N ASN A 532 -7.64 6.80 44.25
CA ASN A 532 -6.71 5.79 43.79
C ASN A 532 -7.03 4.49 44.52
N VAL A 533 -7.23 3.41 43.77
CA VAL A 533 -7.68 2.11 44.28
C VAL A 533 -6.83 0.98 43.71
N SER A 534 -6.66 -0.08 44.48
CA SER A 534 -6.02 -1.33 44.05
C SER A 534 -7.08 -2.43 43.94
N TYR A 535 -7.14 -3.09 42.78
CA TYR A 535 -8.00 -4.24 42.50
C TYR A 535 -7.14 -5.48 42.27
N ALA A 536 -7.31 -6.52 43.10
CA ALA A 536 -6.70 -7.82 42.86
C ALA A 536 -7.56 -8.58 41.83
N THR A 537 -6.97 -8.90 40.68
CA THR A 537 -7.69 -9.51 39.56
C THR A 537 -7.80 -11.04 39.75
N PRO A 538 -8.85 -11.70 39.22
CA PRO A 538 -9.06 -13.15 39.42
C PRO A 538 -7.94 -14.06 38.88
N ASP A 539 -7.13 -13.54 37.96
CA ASP A 539 -5.95 -14.19 37.38
C ASP A 539 -4.69 -14.06 38.25
N GLY A 540 -4.78 -13.43 39.42
CA GLY A 540 -3.67 -13.26 40.36
C GLY A 540 -2.84 -11.98 40.16
N GLY A 541 -3.23 -11.12 39.21
CA GLY A 541 -2.63 -9.80 39.00
C GLY A 541 -3.18 -8.69 39.90
N THR A 542 -2.74 -7.45 39.66
CA THR A 542 -3.25 -6.27 40.37
C THR A 542 -3.36 -5.08 39.45
N ILE A 543 -4.48 -4.35 39.54
CA ILE A 543 -4.69 -3.07 38.87
C ILE A 543 -4.76 -1.96 39.92
N THR A 544 -3.77 -1.07 39.91
CA THR A 544 -3.82 0.19 40.64
C THR A 544 -4.36 1.27 39.70
N ALA A 545 -5.45 1.93 40.05
CA ALA A 545 -6.15 2.82 39.12
C ALA A 545 -6.96 3.91 39.84
N TRP A 546 -7.49 4.85 39.07
CA TRP A 546 -8.31 5.95 39.55
C TRP A 546 -9.78 5.75 39.20
N VAL A 547 -10.65 6.04 40.17
CA VAL A 547 -12.11 5.93 40.05
C VAL A 547 -12.76 7.14 40.71
N SER A 548 -13.84 7.67 40.10
CA SER A 548 -14.62 8.74 40.71
C SER A 548 -15.37 8.22 41.94
N ALA A 549 -15.28 8.95 43.06
CA ALA A 549 -15.84 8.54 44.34
C ALA A 549 -17.38 8.42 44.30
N GLN A 550 -18.06 9.09 43.38
CA GLN A 550 -19.52 8.97 43.19
C GLN A 550 -19.98 7.53 42.88
N PHE A 551 -19.10 6.69 42.32
CA PHE A 551 -19.40 5.30 41.99
C PHE A 551 -18.93 4.31 43.04
N LEU A 552 -18.45 4.79 44.19
CA LEU A 552 -17.86 3.95 45.24
C LEU A 552 -18.56 4.19 46.59
N SER A 553 -18.82 3.11 47.30
CA SER A 553 -19.12 3.16 48.74
C SER A 553 -17.85 2.81 49.51
N VAL A 554 -17.25 3.79 50.19
CA VAL A 554 -16.00 3.62 50.94
C VAL A 554 -16.29 3.36 52.42
N SER A 555 -15.74 2.28 52.96
CA SER A 555 -15.92 1.88 54.36
C SER A 555 -14.63 1.35 54.98
N ASN A 556 -14.54 1.39 56.31
CA ASN A 556 -13.46 0.75 57.05
C ASN A 556 -13.74 -0.76 57.25
N SER A 557 -12.79 -1.47 57.86
CA SER A 557 -12.91 -2.90 58.19
C SER A 557 -14.13 -3.25 59.07
N ALA A 558 -14.68 -2.29 59.80
CA ALA A 558 -15.89 -2.43 60.61
C ALA A 558 -17.19 -2.11 59.85
N GLY A 559 -17.11 -1.81 58.55
CA GLY A 559 -18.24 -1.47 57.68
C GLY A 559 -18.80 -0.05 57.89
N GLN A 560 -18.08 0.81 58.61
CA GLN A 560 -18.48 2.20 58.81
C GLN A 560 -17.96 3.06 57.65
N ARG A 561 -18.80 3.99 57.16
CA ARG A 561 -18.43 4.91 56.09
C ARG A 561 -17.21 5.75 56.48
N VAL A 562 -16.25 5.85 55.56
CA VAL A 562 -15.06 6.71 55.71
C VAL A 562 -15.31 8.03 54.99
N ARG A 563 -14.93 9.14 55.64
CA ARG A 563 -14.97 10.49 55.09
C ARG A 563 -13.89 10.63 54.01
N LEU A 564 -14.24 11.17 52.84
CA LEU A 564 -13.30 11.27 51.72
C LEU A 564 -12.15 12.24 52.02
N ALA A 565 -12.42 13.30 52.79
CA ALA A 565 -11.43 14.27 53.26
C ALA A 565 -10.34 13.65 54.17
N ASP A 566 -10.60 12.49 54.78
CA ASP A 566 -9.66 11.83 55.71
C ASP A 566 -8.73 10.81 54.99
N LEU A 567 -8.97 10.52 53.71
CA LEU A 567 -8.14 9.60 52.91
C LEU A 567 -6.81 10.25 52.55
N PRO A 568 -5.65 9.56 52.60
CA PRO A 568 -4.35 10.18 52.34
C PRO A 568 -4.28 10.85 50.95
N PRO A 569 -3.63 12.02 50.82
CA PRO A 569 -3.50 12.70 49.54
C PRO A 569 -2.49 12.00 48.64
N ILE A 570 -2.84 11.82 47.37
CA ILE A 570 -2.01 11.24 46.32
C ILE A 570 -1.90 12.26 45.17
N PRO A 571 -0.70 12.53 44.65
CA PRO A 571 -0.52 13.44 43.52
C PRO A 571 -1.40 13.07 42.32
N PHE A 572 -2.10 14.05 41.77
CA PHE A 572 -3.04 13.85 40.66
C PHE A 572 -2.37 13.35 39.36
N ASP A 573 -1.06 13.53 39.23
CA ASP A 573 -0.23 13.07 38.11
C ASP A 573 0.35 11.65 38.30
N GLN A 574 0.09 11.00 39.42
CA GLN A 574 0.50 9.62 39.63
C GLN A 574 -0.34 8.67 38.77
N ALA A 575 0.30 7.99 37.82
CA ALA A 575 -0.36 7.02 36.96
C ALA A 575 -0.76 5.75 37.72
N GLY A 576 -1.93 5.21 37.37
CA GLY A 576 -2.29 3.83 37.64
C GLY A 576 -1.52 2.86 36.75
N GLU A 577 -1.46 1.61 37.17
CA GLU A 577 -0.72 0.54 36.51
C GLU A 577 -1.46 -0.80 36.66
N ALA A 578 -1.43 -1.62 35.61
CA ALA A 578 -1.88 -3.00 35.65
C ALA A 578 -0.65 -3.91 35.60
N VAL A 579 -0.50 -4.78 36.60
CA VAL A 579 0.68 -5.64 36.77
C VAL A 579 0.24 -7.10 36.84
N ASN A 580 0.88 -7.94 36.02
CA ASN A 580 0.67 -9.40 35.97
C ASN A 580 -0.81 -9.82 35.81
N THR A 581 -1.61 -9.06 35.06
CA THR A 581 -3.00 -9.41 34.73
C THR A 581 -3.21 -9.50 33.22
N ALA A 582 -4.04 -10.45 32.81
CA ALA A 582 -4.56 -10.64 31.46
C ALA A 582 -5.86 -9.84 31.20
N VAL A 583 -6.35 -9.06 32.18
CA VAL A 583 -7.49 -8.14 31.99
C VAL A 583 -7.04 -6.99 31.08
N THR A 584 -7.33 -7.11 29.78
CA THR A 584 -7.07 -6.04 28.82
C THR A 584 -8.09 -4.90 28.98
N PRO A 585 -7.67 -3.63 28.90
CA PRO A 585 -8.57 -2.49 28.79
C PRO A 585 -9.70 -2.72 27.78
N PRO A 586 -10.94 -2.30 28.07
CA PRO A 586 -11.95 -2.23 27.01
C PRO A 586 -11.48 -1.25 25.92
N PRO A 587 -11.87 -1.45 24.63
CA PRO A 587 -11.63 -0.46 23.59
C PRO A 587 -12.23 0.88 24.02
N ILE A 588 -11.46 1.95 23.82
CA ILE A 588 -11.69 3.30 24.35
C ILE A 588 -13.06 3.84 23.89
N PRO A 589 -14.01 4.17 24.79
CA PRO A 589 -15.23 4.86 24.39
C PRO A 589 -15.02 6.37 24.18
N VAL A 590 -15.32 6.80 22.94
CA VAL A 590 -15.92 8.05 22.43
C VAL A 590 -15.64 9.41 23.12
N ASP A 591 -15.28 10.40 22.27
CA ASP A 591 -14.97 11.82 22.52
C ASP A 591 -13.48 12.22 22.54
N ARG A 592 -12.63 11.59 21.72
CA ARG A 592 -11.33 12.18 21.36
C ARG A 592 -11.16 12.19 19.84
N VAL A 593 -10.54 13.27 19.36
CA VAL A 593 -10.14 13.41 17.97
C VAL A 593 -8.97 12.47 17.71
N VAL A 594 -9.19 11.53 16.80
CA VAL A 594 -8.17 10.61 16.32
C VAL A 594 -7.49 11.23 15.11
N ALA A 595 -6.17 11.32 15.15
CA ALA A 595 -5.36 11.79 14.03
C ALA A 595 -4.69 10.58 13.36
N THR A 596 -5.09 10.28 12.13
CA THR A 596 -4.57 9.13 11.37
C THR A 596 -3.63 9.62 10.30
N VAL A 597 -2.47 8.98 10.17
CA VAL A 597 -1.54 9.25 9.09
C VAL A 597 -2.17 8.83 7.77
N PHE A 598 -2.20 9.70 6.78
CA PHE A 598 -2.79 9.41 5.47
C PHE A 598 -2.00 10.09 4.36
N ASN A 599 -2.29 9.72 3.11
CA ASN A 599 -1.75 10.36 1.91
C ASN A 599 -0.20 10.31 1.84
N LEU A 600 0.39 9.21 2.35
CA LEU A 600 1.80 8.89 2.15
C LEU A 600 1.96 7.98 0.94
N ASP A 601 3.00 8.22 0.14
CA ASP A 601 3.41 7.30 -0.90
C ASP A 601 3.82 5.94 -0.30
N PRO A 602 3.56 4.80 -0.98
CA PRO A 602 3.93 3.48 -0.48
C PRO A 602 5.41 3.37 -0.08
N GLY A 603 5.67 2.95 1.16
CA GLY A 603 7.03 2.83 1.73
C GLY A 603 7.58 4.11 2.35
N VAL A 604 6.87 5.23 2.26
CA VAL A 604 7.17 6.48 2.99
C VAL A 604 6.52 6.43 4.36
N ASN A 605 7.26 6.90 5.37
CA ASN A 605 6.74 7.07 6.72
C ASN A 605 6.76 8.54 7.10
N LEU A 606 5.74 9.00 7.81
CA LEU A 606 5.68 10.34 8.37
C LEU A 606 6.64 10.45 9.56
N ASN A 607 7.52 11.45 9.54
CA ASN A 607 8.41 11.72 10.66
C ASN A 607 7.63 12.39 11.80
N LEU A 608 7.61 11.74 12.98
CA LEU A 608 7.19 12.38 14.23
C LEU A 608 8.40 13.02 14.89
N ARG A 609 8.38 14.34 15.09
CA ARG A 609 9.56 15.13 15.43
C ARG A 609 9.52 15.70 16.85
N ARG A 610 10.70 15.96 17.42
CA ARG A 610 10.83 16.53 18.76
C ARG A 610 10.35 17.98 18.84
N ILE A 611 10.45 18.74 17.75
CA ILE A 611 10.02 20.15 17.65
C ILE A 611 9.26 20.34 16.32
N PRO A 612 8.38 21.35 16.18
CA PRO A 612 7.57 21.58 14.97
C PRO A 612 8.41 22.26 13.87
N SER A 613 9.40 21.54 13.38
CA SER A 613 10.32 22.00 12.34
C SER A 613 10.78 20.80 11.51
N THR A 614 10.97 20.99 10.21
CA THR A 614 11.55 19.98 9.30
C THR A 614 13.00 19.63 9.65
N ASP A 615 13.70 20.50 10.39
CA ASP A 615 15.03 20.25 10.97
C ASP A 615 14.98 19.54 12.33
N GLY A 616 13.79 19.34 12.91
CA GLY A 616 13.60 18.72 14.22
C GLY A 616 14.04 17.25 14.24
N GLU A 617 14.67 16.83 15.35
CA GLU A 617 15.03 15.43 15.59
C GLU A 617 13.83 14.50 15.37
N VAL A 618 13.99 13.49 14.53
CA VAL A 618 12.96 12.47 14.30
C VAL A 618 12.96 11.50 15.47
N LEU A 619 11.83 11.40 16.15
CA LEU A 619 11.63 10.50 17.29
C LEU A 619 11.20 9.11 16.83
N VAL A 620 10.33 9.06 15.83
CA VAL A 620 9.83 7.83 15.20
C VAL A 620 9.30 8.13 13.80
N ARG A 621 9.21 7.09 12.97
CA ARG A 621 8.62 7.14 11.64
C ARG A 621 7.30 6.37 11.67
N LEU A 622 6.21 7.04 11.35
CA LEU A 622 4.85 6.52 11.39
C LEU A 622 4.43 6.10 9.97
N PRO A 623 4.16 4.81 9.71
CA PRO A 623 3.58 4.36 8.45
C PRO A 623 2.23 5.01 8.13
N ASN A 624 1.80 4.88 6.89
CA ASN A 624 0.43 5.22 6.51
C ASN A 624 -0.58 4.44 7.37
N ASP A 625 -1.74 5.03 7.62
CA ASP A 625 -2.81 4.50 8.48
C ASP A 625 -2.44 4.35 9.97
N THR A 626 -1.27 4.84 10.37
CA THR A 626 -0.91 4.89 11.79
C THR A 626 -1.86 5.82 12.53
N VAL A 627 -2.53 5.26 13.54
CA VAL A 627 -3.48 5.98 14.38
C VAL A 627 -2.75 6.62 15.56
N THR A 628 -2.97 7.92 15.75
CA THR A 628 -2.42 8.70 16.86
C THR A 628 -3.51 9.50 17.55
N GLU A 629 -3.26 9.90 18.78
CA GLU A 629 -4.13 10.82 19.52
C GLU A 629 -3.77 12.27 19.17
N PHE A 630 -4.76 13.06 18.76
CA PHE A 630 -4.62 14.52 18.62
C PHE A 630 -4.46 15.15 20.00
N LEU A 631 -3.39 15.95 20.20
CA LEU A 631 -3.20 16.72 21.44
C LEU A 631 -3.43 18.22 21.21
N SER A 632 -2.78 18.78 20.19
CA SER A 632 -2.86 20.20 19.87
C SER A 632 -2.38 20.50 18.44
N VAL A 633 -2.68 21.67 17.91
CA VAL A 633 -2.17 22.17 16.63
C VAL A 633 -1.42 23.47 16.83
N LEU A 634 -0.32 23.68 16.09
CA LEU A 634 0.42 24.94 16.12
C LEU A 634 -0.47 26.07 15.59
N SER A 635 -0.30 27.29 16.10
CA SER A 635 -1.13 28.46 15.74
C SER A 635 -1.20 28.79 14.24
N ASN A 636 -0.23 28.33 13.45
CA ASN A 636 -0.21 28.48 11.99
C ASN A 636 -0.91 27.33 11.23
N GLY A 637 -1.37 26.28 11.92
CA GLY A 637 -2.08 25.13 11.34
C GLY A 637 -1.21 24.11 10.59
N GLU A 638 0.11 24.28 10.56
CA GLU A 638 1.01 23.43 9.74
C GLU A 638 1.52 22.18 10.45
N TRP A 639 1.56 22.22 11.79
CA TRP A 639 2.06 21.14 12.63
C TRP A 639 1.01 20.74 13.66
N VAL A 640 0.80 19.44 13.80
CA VAL A 640 -0.01 18.85 14.87
C VAL A 640 0.89 18.13 15.85
N PHE A 641 0.66 18.35 17.13
CA PHE A 641 1.27 17.61 18.20
C PHE A 641 0.39 16.41 18.53
N VAL A 642 0.95 15.21 18.43
CA VAL A 642 0.21 13.96 18.59
C VAL A 642 0.91 13.03 19.57
N ARG A 643 0.15 12.09 20.11
CA ARG A 643 0.68 10.96 20.87
C ARG A 643 0.54 9.67 20.08
N TYR A 644 1.67 9.07 19.77
CA TYR A 644 1.76 7.72 19.23
C TYR A 644 2.04 6.73 20.37
N SER A 645 1.36 5.58 20.35
CA SER A 645 1.58 4.49 21.30
C SER A 645 2.06 3.28 20.50
N PRO A 646 3.38 3.03 20.46
CA PRO A 646 3.92 1.91 19.70
C PRO A 646 3.37 0.56 20.18
N PRO A 647 3.23 -0.44 19.29
CA PRO A 647 2.81 -1.78 19.68
C PRO A 647 3.72 -2.45 20.71
N GLU A 648 5.01 -2.09 20.70
CA GLU A 648 6.05 -2.57 21.63
C GLU A 648 5.92 -1.99 23.05
N GLY A 649 5.00 -1.05 23.26
CA GLY A 649 4.76 -0.36 24.52
C GLY A 649 5.42 1.03 24.60
N GLY A 650 5.06 1.79 25.65
CA GLY A 650 5.50 3.18 25.84
C GLY A 650 4.66 4.20 25.06
N SER A 651 5.07 5.46 25.09
CA SER A 651 4.40 6.54 24.39
C SER A 651 5.42 7.51 23.81
N ILE A 652 5.17 7.94 22.57
CA ILE A 652 5.97 8.94 21.87
C ILE A 652 5.06 10.12 21.59
N THR A 653 5.36 11.27 22.18
CA THR A 653 4.74 12.53 21.79
C THR A 653 5.63 13.25 20.80
N GLY A 654 5.06 13.97 19.83
CA GLY A 654 5.85 14.74 18.88
C GLY A 654 5.02 15.46 17.85
N TRP A 655 5.72 16.21 17.00
CA TRP A 655 5.14 17.06 15.97
C TRP A 655 5.15 16.34 14.63
N ALA A 656 3.98 16.32 13.98
CA ALA A 656 3.76 15.78 12.65
C ALA A 656 3.15 16.87 11.75
N SER A 657 3.40 16.79 10.44
CA SER A 657 2.83 17.75 9.50
C SER A 657 1.34 17.48 9.30
N THR A 658 0.51 18.51 9.38
CA THR A 658 -0.95 18.39 9.24
C THR A 658 -1.39 17.92 7.85
N VAL A 659 -0.57 18.11 6.82
CA VAL A 659 -0.84 17.68 5.44
C VAL A 659 -1.00 16.17 5.31
N TYR A 660 -0.35 15.40 6.20
CA TYR A 660 -0.38 13.94 6.20
C TYR A 660 -1.19 13.38 7.37
N MET A 661 -2.07 14.19 7.96
CA MET A 661 -2.91 13.80 9.09
C MET A 661 -4.39 14.09 8.78
N GLN A 662 -5.22 13.06 8.85
CA GLN A 662 -6.68 13.18 8.79
C GLN A 662 -7.25 13.02 10.19
N TYR A 663 -8.33 13.74 10.49
CA TYR A 663 -8.91 13.75 11.83
C TYR A 663 -10.33 13.20 11.82
N SER A 664 -10.64 12.41 12.85
CA SER A 664 -11.99 11.91 13.05
C SER A 664 -12.40 12.00 14.51
N LEU A 665 -13.66 12.35 14.73
CA LEU A 665 -14.30 12.29 16.04
C LEU A 665 -15.36 11.18 15.97
N ASN A 666 -15.23 10.16 16.83
CA ASN A 666 -16.17 9.05 16.89
C ASN A 666 -16.38 8.36 15.51
N GLY A 667 -15.30 8.26 14.71
CA GLY A 667 -15.31 7.65 13.38
C GLY A 667 -15.83 8.55 12.25
N LYS A 668 -16.27 9.78 12.54
CA LYS A 668 -16.67 10.75 11.51
C LYS A 668 -15.54 11.74 11.23
N PRO A 669 -15.25 12.07 9.96
CA PRO A 669 -14.29 13.13 9.63
C PRO A 669 -14.67 14.45 10.32
N ILE A 670 -13.68 15.13 10.88
CA ILE A 670 -13.81 16.45 11.49
C ILE A 670 -12.57 17.27 11.10
N ASP A 671 -12.72 18.56 10.82
CA ASP A 671 -11.60 19.47 10.54
C ASP A 671 -11.35 20.41 11.73
N PHE A 672 -10.37 21.32 11.64
CA PHE A 672 -10.06 22.21 12.75
C PHE A 672 -11.17 23.21 13.06
N GLU A 673 -11.96 23.62 12.06
CA GLU A 673 -13.13 24.48 12.27
C GLU A 673 -14.20 23.73 13.07
N GLY A 674 -14.53 22.49 12.69
CA GLY A 674 -15.43 21.63 13.46
C GLY A 674 -14.91 21.29 14.85
N MET A 675 -13.58 21.14 15.03
CA MET A 675 -13.00 20.95 16.37
C MET A 675 -13.11 22.20 17.24
N ASP A 676 -13.01 23.41 16.68
CA ASP A 676 -13.15 24.67 17.43
C ASP A 676 -14.61 24.86 17.88
N GLU A 677 -15.57 24.56 17.00
CA GLU A 677 -17.01 24.62 17.32
C GLU A 677 -17.42 23.63 18.42
N GLU A 678 -16.83 22.44 18.44
CA GLU A 678 -17.05 21.42 19.48
C GLU A 678 -16.19 21.64 20.74
N GLY A 679 -15.33 22.67 20.77
CA GLY A 679 -14.45 22.99 21.90
C GLY A 679 -13.33 21.97 22.14
N LEU A 680 -12.93 21.25 21.09
CA LEU A 680 -11.92 20.20 21.08
C LEU A 680 -10.57 20.66 20.51
N LEU A 681 -10.52 21.83 19.84
CA LEU A 681 -9.29 22.38 19.27
C LEU A 681 -8.41 22.99 20.37
N VAL A 682 -7.19 22.49 20.50
CA VAL A 682 -6.18 23.03 21.41
C VAL A 682 -5.08 23.68 20.57
N ILE A 683 -4.88 24.98 20.73
CA ILE A 683 -3.81 25.72 20.05
C ILE A 683 -2.54 25.67 20.91
N ALA A 684 -1.46 25.19 20.30
CA ALA A 684 -0.14 25.11 20.90
C ALA A 684 0.67 26.38 20.70
N GLU A 685 1.49 26.71 21.70
CA GLU A 685 2.40 27.87 21.70
C GLU A 685 3.71 27.59 20.92
N GLY A 686 3.91 26.33 20.48
CA GLY A 686 5.08 25.90 19.71
C GLY A 686 6.33 25.65 20.55
N THR A 687 6.18 25.61 21.87
CA THR A 687 7.26 25.32 22.83
C THR A 687 7.23 23.88 23.33
N GLU A 688 6.17 23.14 23.02
CA GLU A 688 6.01 21.73 23.36
C GLU A 688 7.11 20.91 22.68
N ARG A 689 7.73 20.01 23.46
CA ARG A 689 8.77 19.10 22.96
C ARG A 689 8.27 17.67 23.03
N GLY A 690 8.52 16.94 21.95
CA GLY A 690 8.24 15.51 21.90
C GLY A 690 9.14 14.71 22.83
N GLU A 691 8.59 13.67 23.44
CA GLU A 691 9.26 12.80 24.40
C GLU A 691 9.04 11.33 24.05
N VAL A 692 9.96 10.47 24.47
CA VAL A 692 9.90 9.00 24.30
C VAL A 692 9.98 8.38 25.69
N THR A 693 9.02 7.53 26.04
CA THR A 693 9.08 6.73 27.27
C THR A 693 9.73 5.37 26.97
N ALA A 694 10.83 5.07 27.68
CA ALA A 694 11.78 3.93 27.65
C ALA A 694 11.52 2.68 26.76
N ASN A 695 12.65 2.14 26.23
CA ASN A 695 12.86 0.88 25.45
C ASN A 695 12.85 0.92 23.91
N ILE A 696 13.19 2.05 23.27
CA ILE A 696 13.43 2.10 21.81
C ILE A 696 14.88 2.50 21.53
N ALA A 697 15.57 1.74 20.67
CA ALA A 697 16.93 2.07 20.24
C ALA A 697 16.93 3.38 19.42
N PRO A 698 17.87 4.31 19.65
CA PRO A 698 17.89 5.58 18.92
C PRO A 698 18.15 5.37 17.43
N VAL A 699 17.27 5.92 16.59
CA VAL A 699 17.42 5.94 15.12
C VAL A 699 18.51 6.95 14.72
N GLU A 700 19.41 6.58 13.82
CA GLU A 700 20.49 7.47 13.33
C GLU A 700 19.95 8.75 12.68
N ARG A 701 20.71 9.85 12.83
CA ARG A 701 20.36 11.16 12.25
C ARG A 701 20.38 11.09 10.72
N PRO A 702 19.31 11.52 10.03
CA PRO A 702 19.28 11.52 8.57
C PRO A 702 20.26 12.53 7.94
N THR A 703 20.79 12.18 6.77
CA THR A 703 21.36 13.08 5.77
C THR A 703 20.27 13.99 5.20
N VAL A 704 20.58 15.29 5.04
CA VAL A 704 19.69 16.33 4.49
C VAL A 704 19.30 15.99 3.05
N ASP A 705 18.00 15.92 2.77
CA ASP A 705 17.44 15.83 1.42
C ASP A 705 17.31 17.25 0.84
N PRO A 706 18.08 17.62 -0.20
CA PRO A 706 18.08 18.99 -0.75
C PRO A 706 16.81 19.35 -1.54
N LEU A 707 15.89 18.40 -1.76
CA LEU A 707 14.63 18.64 -2.48
C LEU A 707 13.48 19.10 -1.58
N ARG A 708 13.60 18.96 -0.26
CA ARG A 708 12.53 19.28 0.70
C ARG A 708 12.66 20.73 1.18
N ASP A 709 11.55 21.48 1.16
CA ASP A 709 11.47 22.93 1.40
C ASP A 709 12.07 23.85 0.31
N ALA A 710 12.48 23.26 -0.83
CA ALA A 710 12.95 23.98 -2.01
C ALA A 710 11.82 24.25 -3.02
N TYR A 711 11.92 25.36 -3.76
CA TYR A 711 11.09 25.58 -4.95
C TYR A 711 11.53 24.63 -6.06
N ILE A 712 10.60 23.91 -6.67
CA ILE A 712 10.86 22.92 -7.72
C ILE A 712 10.23 23.40 -9.03
N ALA A 713 11.05 23.50 -10.08
CA ALA A 713 10.59 23.69 -11.46
C ALA A 713 10.62 22.34 -12.18
N GLU A 714 9.46 21.87 -12.61
CA GLU A 714 9.32 20.73 -13.52
C GLU A 714 9.22 21.24 -14.95
N VAL A 715 10.11 20.80 -15.85
CA VAL A 715 10.09 21.21 -17.26
C VAL A 715 8.84 20.62 -17.94
N ALA A 716 7.95 21.48 -18.42
CA ALA A 716 6.68 21.10 -19.00
C ALA A 716 6.64 21.53 -20.48
N LEU A 717 7.34 20.76 -21.32
CA LEU A 717 7.37 20.93 -22.78
C LEU A 717 6.75 19.72 -23.46
N ASP A 718 6.45 19.84 -24.76
CA ASP A 718 5.98 18.70 -25.56
C ASP A 718 6.97 17.51 -25.48
N PRO A 719 6.47 16.26 -25.47
CA PRO A 719 7.30 15.05 -25.44
C PRO A 719 8.41 15.08 -26.50
N GLY A 720 9.67 14.90 -26.06
CA GLY A 720 10.86 14.95 -26.92
C GLY A 720 11.51 16.34 -27.06
N SER A 721 10.95 17.39 -26.46
CA SER A 721 11.54 18.74 -26.43
C SER A 721 12.45 18.95 -25.21
N ASN A 722 13.47 19.80 -25.38
CA ASN A 722 14.41 20.17 -24.31
C ASN A 722 14.37 21.67 -24.01
N LEU A 723 14.46 22.03 -22.72
CA LEU A 723 14.63 23.39 -22.25
C LEU A 723 16.13 23.75 -22.17
N ASN A 724 16.51 24.94 -22.63
CA ASN A 724 17.92 25.34 -22.58
C ASN A 724 18.28 25.95 -21.21
N LEU A 725 19.31 25.41 -20.56
CA LEU A 725 20.01 26.06 -19.45
C LEU A 725 21.01 27.07 -20.02
N ARG A 726 20.95 28.33 -19.60
CA ARG A 726 21.78 29.41 -20.15
C ARG A 726 22.66 30.06 -19.10
N ARG A 727 23.77 30.65 -19.54
CA ARG A 727 24.71 31.34 -18.63
C ARG A 727 24.11 32.60 -17.97
N ASN A 728 23.20 33.29 -18.67
CA ASN A 728 22.53 34.52 -18.20
C ASN A 728 21.03 34.42 -18.52
N ALA A 729 20.21 35.16 -17.76
CA ALA A 729 18.75 35.28 -17.92
C ALA A 729 18.32 36.01 -19.20
N ASN A 730 18.74 35.52 -20.37
CA ASN A 730 18.27 36.01 -21.67
C ASN A 730 18.39 34.95 -22.76
N ALA A 731 17.50 35.01 -23.75
CA ALA A 731 17.39 34.01 -24.82
C ALA A 731 18.59 33.99 -25.79
N ARG A 732 19.45 35.01 -25.77
CA ARG A 732 20.65 35.10 -26.62
C ARG A 732 21.93 34.65 -25.91
N SER A 733 21.85 34.30 -24.62
CA SER A 733 22.98 33.86 -23.83
C SER A 733 23.43 32.46 -24.24
N GLU A 734 24.70 32.14 -24.01
CA GLU A 734 25.28 30.82 -24.27
C GLU A 734 24.44 29.71 -23.60
N VAL A 735 24.13 28.66 -24.35
CA VAL A 735 23.47 27.46 -23.83
C VAL A 735 24.54 26.59 -23.17
N LEU A 736 24.38 26.34 -21.87
CA LEU A 736 25.28 25.53 -21.06
C LEU A 736 24.88 24.05 -21.09
N ALA A 737 23.59 23.77 -21.13
CA ALA A 737 23.03 22.41 -21.18
C ALA A 737 21.62 22.41 -21.77
N GLN A 738 21.14 21.24 -22.19
CA GLN A 738 19.76 21.00 -22.56
C GLN A 738 19.11 20.09 -21.53
N ILE A 739 17.93 20.48 -21.06
CA ILE A 739 17.20 19.84 -19.97
C ILE A 739 15.95 19.17 -20.56
N PRO A 740 15.81 17.84 -20.46
CA PRO A 740 14.64 17.14 -20.98
C PRO A 740 13.31 17.57 -20.33
N THR A 741 12.21 17.45 -21.07
CA THR A 741 10.86 17.55 -20.50
C THR A 741 10.65 16.52 -19.37
N GLY A 742 9.88 16.89 -18.35
CA GLY A 742 9.69 16.12 -17.12
C GLY A 742 10.80 16.27 -16.07
N THR A 743 11.91 16.93 -16.38
CA THR A 743 13.00 17.13 -15.42
C THR A 743 12.57 18.06 -14.29
N ARG A 744 12.82 17.66 -13.03
CA ARG A 744 12.55 18.46 -11.83
C ARG A 744 13.84 19.09 -11.31
N LEU A 745 13.85 20.41 -11.13
CA LEU A 745 15.01 21.21 -10.77
C LEU A 745 14.74 22.02 -9.51
N VAL A 746 15.72 22.09 -8.61
CA VAL A 746 15.69 23.03 -7.49
C VAL A 746 15.92 24.44 -8.02
N VAL A 747 14.99 25.34 -7.68
CA VAL A 747 15.02 26.75 -8.02
C VAL A 747 15.52 27.54 -6.82
N THR A 748 16.62 28.27 -7.01
CA THR A 748 17.28 29.06 -5.97
C THR A 748 16.96 30.55 -6.07
N GLY A 749 16.36 30.99 -7.18
CA GLY A 749 15.87 32.35 -7.35
C GLY A 749 15.26 32.62 -8.72
N ARG A 750 14.78 33.85 -8.94
CA ARG A 750 14.22 34.32 -10.22
C ARG A 750 14.77 35.68 -10.66
N SER A 751 14.57 35.99 -11.94
CA SER A 751 14.83 37.31 -12.52
C SER A 751 13.74 38.32 -12.14
N GLY A 752 14.06 39.62 -12.27
CA GLY A 752 13.15 40.72 -11.93
C GLY A 752 11.85 40.76 -12.76
N ASP A 753 11.92 40.35 -14.03
CA ASP A 753 10.80 40.23 -14.95
C ASP A 753 9.95 38.95 -14.76
N SER A 754 10.41 38.03 -13.90
CA SER A 754 9.79 36.72 -13.68
C SER A 754 9.67 35.87 -14.95
N GLU A 755 10.60 36.03 -15.91
CA GLU A 755 10.67 35.18 -17.10
C GLU A 755 11.73 34.07 -16.96
N TRP A 756 12.66 34.20 -16.02
CA TRP A 756 13.79 33.29 -15.85
C TRP A 756 13.93 32.81 -14.40
N LEU A 757 14.34 31.54 -14.26
CA LEU A 757 14.64 30.91 -12.97
C LEU A 757 16.10 30.50 -12.92
N LEU A 758 16.72 30.74 -11.78
CA LEU A 758 18.06 30.26 -11.46
C LEU A 758 17.96 28.85 -10.87
N VAL A 759 18.64 27.91 -11.51
CA VAL A 759 18.59 26.49 -11.17
C VAL A 759 19.99 25.88 -11.24
N THR A 760 20.16 24.72 -10.63
CA THR A 760 21.35 23.88 -10.83
C THR A 760 20.94 22.57 -11.51
N TYR A 761 21.60 22.23 -12.62
CA TYR A 761 21.40 20.97 -13.35
C TYR A 761 22.77 20.34 -13.62
N GLU A 762 22.96 19.07 -13.23
CA GLU A 762 24.25 18.35 -13.35
C GLU A 762 25.46 19.11 -12.75
N ASN A 763 25.27 19.79 -11.61
CA ASN A 763 26.25 20.69 -10.96
C ASN A 763 26.63 21.94 -11.77
N ILE A 764 25.84 22.30 -12.79
CA ILE A 764 25.97 23.53 -13.56
C ILE A 764 24.85 24.47 -13.12
N GLU A 765 25.21 25.60 -12.52
CA GLU A 765 24.28 26.68 -12.22
C GLU A 765 24.01 27.50 -13.48
N GLY A 766 22.74 27.81 -13.74
CA GLY A 766 22.33 28.62 -14.88
C GLY A 766 20.86 29.01 -14.86
N TRP A 767 20.47 29.74 -15.90
CA TRP A 767 19.13 30.30 -16.04
C TRP A 767 18.31 29.51 -17.05
N ILE A 768 17.11 29.12 -16.66
CA ILE A 768 16.11 28.53 -17.55
C ILE A 768 14.96 29.51 -17.78
N ALA A 769 14.35 29.45 -18.96
CA ALA A 769 13.14 30.21 -19.23
C ALA A 769 11.96 29.56 -18.49
N ALA A 770 11.26 30.33 -17.66
CA ALA A 770 10.07 29.87 -16.96
C ALA A 770 8.82 30.02 -17.85
N ARG A 771 8.78 31.13 -18.59
CA ARG A 771 7.69 31.51 -19.48
C ARG A 771 8.18 32.50 -20.56
N SER A 772 7.34 32.71 -21.56
CA SER A 772 7.37 33.83 -22.50
C SER A 772 6.01 34.53 -22.49
N ASP A 773 5.85 35.56 -23.32
CA ASP A 773 4.55 36.20 -23.58
C ASP A 773 3.44 35.23 -24.04
N THR A 774 3.80 34.03 -24.51
CA THR A 774 2.88 33.10 -25.17
C THR A 774 2.92 31.66 -24.65
N ALA A 775 3.85 31.31 -23.77
CA ALA A 775 4.01 29.94 -23.30
C ALA A 775 4.60 29.89 -21.88
N VAL A 776 4.20 28.89 -21.10
CA VAL A 776 4.83 28.54 -19.81
C VAL A 776 5.63 27.27 -20.04
N PHE A 777 6.91 27.29 -19.70
CA PHE A 777 7.85 26.20 -19.98
C PHE A 777 8.10 25.29 -18.78
N VAL A 778 7.71 25.72 -17.58
CA VAL A 778 7.89 24.95 -16.33
C VAL A 778 6.65 25.02 -15.44
N ARG A 779 6.40 23.94 -14.69
CA ARG A 779 5.42 23.90 -13.58
C ARG A 779 6.17 24.09 -12.27
N LEU A 780 5.74 25.06 -11.47
CA LEU A 780 6.39 25.37 -10.20
C LEU A 780 5.63 24.75 -9.04
N SER A 781 6.35 24.08 -8.15
CA SER A 781 5.80 23.52 -6.93
C SER A 781 6.74 23.72 -5.75
N GLN A 782 6.19 23.84 -4.54
CA GLN A 782 6.95 23.72 -3.30
C GLN A 782 6.21 22.72 -2.42
N ASN A 783 6.92 21.69 -1.95
CA ASN A 783 6.34 20.61 -1.17
C ASN A 783 5.07 19.98 -1.81
N GLY A 784 5.08 19.84 -3.15
CA GLY A 784 4.00 19.23 -3.93
C GLY A 784 2.82 20.14 -4.26
N LYS A 785 2.74 21.36 -3.68
CA LYS A 785 1.71 22.34 -4.01
C LYS A 785 2.20 23.27 -5.11
N LEU A 786 1.35 23.54 -6.10
CA LEU A 786 1.66 24.54 -7.14
C LEU A 786 1.83 25.92 -6.50
N VAL A 787 2.89 26.62 -6.90
CA VAL A 787 3.24 27.96 -6.41
C VAL A 787 3.40 28.92 -7.59
N ASP A 788 3.17 30.21 -7.35
CA ASP A 788 3.36 31.23 -8.37
C ASP A 788 4.86 31.56 -8.48
N ILE A 789 5.31 31.95 -9.68
CA ILE A 789 6.70 32.37 -9.87
C ILE A 789 7.08 33.56 -8.96
N THR A 790 6.11 34.40 -8.60
CA THR A 790 6.32 35.55 -7.71
C THR A 790 6.67 35.15 -6.27
N ASP A 791 6.33 33.94 -5.84
CA ASP A 791 6.68 33.38 -4.53
C ASP A 791 8.18 33.07 -4.42
N ILE A 792 8.88 32.93 -5.56
CA ILE A 792 10.31 32.62 -5.61
C ILE A 792 11.13 33.88 -5.30
N PRO A 793 12.17 33.80 -4.45
CA PRO A 793 13.03 34.94 -4.12
C PRO A 793 13.66 35.58 -5.36
N LEU A 794 13.64 36.91 -5.40
CA LEU A 794 14.42 37.68 -6.38
C LEU A 794 15.91 37.49 -6.10
N VAL A 795 16.69 37.23 -7.16
CA VAL A 795 18.15 37.31 -7.06
C VAL A 795 18.53 38.79 -6.95
N VAL A 796 18.77 39.27 -5.73
CA VAL A 796 19.17 40.68 -5.48
C VAL A 796 20.67 40.82 -5.67
N GLY A 797 21.08 41.22 -6.87
CA GLY A 797 22.50 41.40 -7.22
C GLY A 797 22.75 41.69 -8.69
N GLU A 798 22.40 42.92 -9.11
CA GLU A 798 22.77 43.73 -10.30
C GLU A 798 21.48 44.43 -10.78
N VAL A 799 21.05 45.51 -10.13
CA VAL A 799 21.37 46.91 -10.45
C VAL A 799 21.51 47.19 -11.96
N GLU A 800 20.61 48.05 -12.44
CA GLU A 800 20.79 48.85 -13.64
C GLU A 800 22.26 49.25 -13.86
N GLY A 801 22.84 48.79 -14.96
CA GLY A 801 24.06 49.33 -15.53
C GLY A 801 23.70 50.15 -16.75
N GLU A 802 23.77 51.47 -16.60
CA GLU A 802 23.63 52.49 -17.64
C GLU A 802 24.25 52.13 -18.99
N ALA A 803 23.57 52.57 -20.05
CA ALA A 803 24.14 52.68 -21.37
C ALA A 803 25.46 53.49 -21.32
N PRO A 804 26.56 53.00 -21.92
CA PRO A 804 27.66 53.90 -22.24
C PRO A 804 27.18 54.83 -23.36
N VAL A 805 26.92 56.09 -22.98
CA VAL A 805 26.87 57.20 -23.91
C VAL A 805 28.26 57.33 -24.53
N PHE A 806 28.40 56.90 -25.77
CA PHE A 806 29.41 57.43 -26.68
C PHE A 806 28.66 58.29 -27.68
N GLU A 807 28.93 59.59 -27.62
CA GLU A 807 28.41 60.60 -28.55
C GLU A 807 28.73 60.20 -29.99
N GLU A 808 27.72 60.31 -30.85
CA GLU A 808 27.85 60.30 -32.30
C GLU A 808 28.84 61.36 -32.75
N GLU A 809 29.95 60.95 -33.38
CA GLU A 809 30.49 61.70 -34.50
C GLU A 809 30.26 60.88 -35.78
N THR A 810 29.33 61.39 -36.58
CA THR A 810 29.01 60.92 -37.93
C THR A 810 30.22 61.09 -38.86
N PRO A 811 30.35 60.19 -39.85
CA PRO A 811 30.33 60.73 -41.21
C PRO A 811 29.35 59.99 -42.12
N ALA A 812 28.70 60.77 -42.98
CA ALA A 812 27.85 60.34 -44.09
C ALA A 812 28.70 60.10 -45.39
N PRO A 813 28.13 59.56 -46.50
CA PRO A 813 28.64 58.42 -47.28
C PRO A 813 29.36 58.83 -48.60
N PRO A 814 29.85 57.90 -49.47
CA PRO A 814 28.96 57.39 -50.54
C PRO A 814 29.19 55.95 -51.08
N GLU A 815 28.08 55.43 -51.62
CA GLU A 815 27.90 54.61 -52.85
C GLU A 815 28.60 53.26 -53.05
N GLY A 816 27.78 52.23 -53.31
CA GLY A 816 28.21 51.09 -54.13
C GLY A 816 27.53 49.76 -53.79
N THR A 817 26.30 49.60 -54.25
CA THR A 817 25.44 48.40 -54.22
C THR A 817 26.16 47.06 -54.51
N ALA A 818 25.93 46.06 -53.65
CA ALA A 818 25.67 44.67 -54.03
C ALA A 818 25.04 43.91 -52.84
N GLU A 819 23.71 43.78 -52.83
CA GLU A 819 22.96 42.91 -51.91
C GLU A 819 23.00 41.45 -52.38
N ALA A 820 23.14 40.54 -51.42
CA ALA A 820 22.82 39.11 -51.49
C ALA A 820 22.05 38.73 -50.19
N PRO A 821 21.18 37.70 -50.21
CA PRO A 821 19.80 37.84 -49.77
C PRO A 821 19.51 37.43 -48.32
N VAL A 822 18.45 38.02 -47.80
CA VAL A 822 17.77 37.76 -46.52
C VAL A 822 16.98 36.44 -46.60
N ALA A 823 17.09 35.59 -45.56
CA ALA A 823 16.27 34.40 -45.39
C ALA A 823 14.80 34.76 -45.13
N ALA A 824 13.88 34.05 -45.80
CA ALA A 824 12.45 34.32 -45.83
C ALA A 824 11.69 33.98 -44.53
N PRO A 825 10.55 34.62 -44.24
CA PRO A 825 9.66 34.29 -43.13
C PRO A 825 8.82 33.03 -43.39
N THR A 826 8.49 32.32 -42.30
CA THR A 826 7.57 31.16 -42.23
C THR A 826 6.23 31.49 -42.88
N GLU A 827 5.78 30.63 -43.79
CA GLU A 827 4.60 30.86 -44.64
C GLU A 827 3.31 30.66 -43.84
N VAL A 828 2.51 31.72 -43.66
CA VAL A 828 1.19 31.67 -43.01
C VAL A 828 0.20 31.05 -43.99
N VAL A 829 -0.38 29.91 -43.63
CA VAL A 829 -1.34 29.19 -44.49
C VAL A 829 -2.76 29.69 -44.22
N TYR A 830 -3.34 30.37 -45.20
CA TYR A 830 -4.74 30.81 -45.14
C TYR A 830 -5.65 29.80 -45.84
N LEU A 831 -6.75 29.46 -45.18
CA LEU A 831 -7.80 28.58 -45.68
C LEU A 831 -9.16 29.28 -45.68
N LYS A 832 -10.15 28.66 -46.29
CA LYS A 832 -11.53 29.14 -46.30
C LYS A 832 -12.47 28.10 -45.70
N VAL A 833 -13.47 28.56 -44.95
CA VAL A 833 -14.58 27.71 -44.51
C VAL A 833 -15.41 27.32 -45.74
N ILE A 834 -15.53 26.03 -46.03
CA ILE A 834 -16.26 25.51 -47.21
C ILE A 834 -17.65 24.97 -46.87
N ALA A 835 -17.91 24.64 -45.61
CA ALA A 835 -19.22 24.26 -45.11
C ALA A 835 -20.14 25.49 -44.92
N GLU A 836 -21.46 25.30 -45.04
CA GLU A 836 -22.45 26.41 -44.94
C GLU A 836 -22.33 27.17 -43.60
N VAL A 837 -22.32 26.43 -42.49
CA VAL A 837 -22.20 26.94 -41.14
C VAL A 837 -21.41 25.92 -40.31
N VAL A 838 -20.39 26.38 -39.60
CA VAL A 838 -19.51 25.55 -38.75
C VAL A 838 -19.34 26.26 -37.43
N ALA A 839 -19.62 25.56 -36.34
CA ALA A 839 -19.44 26.11 -35.02
C ALA A 839 -18.01 25.86 -34.53
N MET A 840 -17.43 26.89 -33.93
CA MET A 840 -16.07 26.88 -33.41
C MET A 840 -16.10 26.47 -31.94
N THR A 841 -15.24 25.52 -31.57
CA THR A 841 -15.19 24.91 -30.23
C THR A 841 -13.89 25.26 -29.53
N VAL A 842 -13.89 25.23 -28.19
CA VAL A 842 -12.69 25.52 -27.38
C VAL A 842 -11.69 24.36 -27.48
N ASP A 843 -12.20 23.14 -27.60
CA ASP A 843 -11.48 21.86 -27.71
C ASP A 843 -12.14 20.91 -28.73
N PRO A 844 -11.38 19.97 -29.34
CA PRO A 844 -11.91 19.02 -30.31
C PRO A 844 -13.08 18.18 -29.74
N GLY A 845 -14.30 18.47 -30.18
CA GLY A 845 -15.52 17.77 -29.74
C GLY A 845 -16.27 18.41 -28.57
N GLY A 846 -15.79 19.55 -28.03
CA GLY A 846 -16.49 20.30 -26.99
C GLY A 846 -17.67 21.15 -27.50
N ASN A 847 -18.26 21.91 -26.59
CA ASN A 847 -19.36 22.83 -26.92
C ASN A 847 -18.84 24.19 -27.44
N ASN A 848 -19.69 24.96 -28.11
CA ASN A 848 -19.30 26.23 -28.76
C ASN A 848 -19.45 27.45 -27.84
N ASP A 849 -19.35 27.27 -26.52
CA ASP A 849 -19.76 28.29 -25.57
C ASP A 849 -18.91 29.56 -25.69
N GLY A 850 -19.53 30.63 -26.21
CA GLY A 850 -18.91 31.95 -26.38
C GLY A 850 -18.06 32.13 -27.63
N LEU A 851 -17.90 31.11 -28.48
CA LEU A 851 -17.10 31.17 -29.70
C LEU A 851 -17.95 31.47 -30.96
N PRO A 852 -17.38 32.16 -31.97
CA PRO A 852 -18.12 32.56 -33.15
C PRO A 852 -18.47 31.38 -34.05
N VAL A 853 -19.70 31.37 -34.57
CA VAL A 853 -20.09 30.45 -35.64
C VAL A 853 -19.57 31.00 -36.98
N LEU A 854 -18.86 30.17 -37.73
CA LEU A 854 -18.25 30.53 -39.00
C LEU A 854 -19.18 30.18 -40.15
N THR A 855 -19.31 31.08 -41.11
CA THR A 855 -20.11 30.88 -42.32
C THR A 855 -19.23 30.55 -43.51
N ARG A 856 -19.81 29.86 -44.50
CA ARG A 856 -19.12 29.54 -45.75
C ARG A 856 -18.47 30.78 -46.35
N GLY A 857 -17.20 30.65 -46.66
CA GLY A 857 -16.40 31.66 -47.30
C GLY A 857 -15.56 32.50 -46.35
N ARG A 858 -15.68 32.32 -45.04
CA ARG A 858 -14.83 33.01 -44.07
C ARG A 858 -13.38 32.55 -44.19
N ILE A 859 -12.44 33.49 -44.22
CA ILE A 859 -11.00 33.21 -44.27
C ILE A 859 -10.50 32.96 -42.85
N VAL A 860 -9.68 31.93 -42.71
CA VAL A 860 -9.09 31.51 -41.44
C VAL A 860 -7.61 31.23 -41.64
N ILE A 861 -6.82 31.42 -40.59
CA ILE A 861 -5.41 31.02 -40.55
C ILE A 861 -5.37 29.60 -39.99
N LEU A 862 -4.77 28.67 -40.74
CA LEU A 862 -4.52 27.34 -40.21
C LEU A 862 -3.30 27.40 -39.28
N LEU A 863 -3.51 27.13 -38.00
CA LEU A 863 -2.40 26.99 -37.05
C LEU A 863 -1.85 25.57 -37.09
N TYR A 864 -2.76 24.58 -37.09
CA TYR A 864 -2.43 23.15 -37.06
C TYR A 864 -3.67 22.29 -37.41
N THR A 865 -3.46 21.06 -37.90
CA THR A 865 -4.52 20.04 -38.06
C THR A 865 -3.99 18.66 -37.73
N ASP A 866 -4.80 17.83 -37.09
CA ASP A 866 -4.52 16.42 -36.80
C ASP A 866 -5.16 15.45 -37.81
N GLY A 867 -5.84 15.98 -38.83
CA GLY A 867 -6.57 15.23 -39.85
C GLY A 867 -8.06 15.02 -39.56
N VAL A 868 -8.52 15.24 -38.32
CA VAL A 868 -9.94 15.16 -37.92
C VAL A 868 -10.48 16.55 -37.57
N PHE A 869 -9.68 17.36 -36.87
CA PHE A 869 -9.96 18.75 -36.52
C PHE A 869 -8.82 19.68 -36.96
N SER A 870 -9.16 20.95 -37.14
CA SER A 870 -8.23 22.02 -37.50
C SER A 870 -8.30 23.12 -36.45
N ALA A 871 -7.15 23.42 -35.84
CA ALA A 871 -6.97 24.59 -35.01
C ALA A 871 -6.78 25.81 -35.92
N ILE A 872 -7.65 26.79 -35.76
CA ILE A 872 -7.67 27.98 -36.59
C ILE A 872 -7.62 29.25 -35.77
N GLU A 873 -7.13 30.30 -36.40
CA GLU A 873 -7.21 31.67 -35.91
C GLU A 873 -7.98 32.53 -36.92
N LEU A 874 -8.89 33.36 -36.41
CA LEU A 874 -9.59 34.33 -37.24
C LEU A 874 -8.69 35.55 -37.49
N PRO A 875 -8.45 35.93 -38.76
CA PRO A 875 -7.53 37.03 -39.08
C PRO A 875 -7.97 38.39 -38.53
N ASP A 876 -9.28 38.56 -38.30
CA ASP A 876 -9.86 39.87 -37.99
C ASP A 876 -9.75 40.23 -36.50
N ASP A 877 -9.90 39.24 -35.60
CA ASP A 877 -9.97 39.44 -34.16
C ASP A 877 -9.03 38.52 -33.36
N GLY A 878 -8.28 37.63 -34.03
CA GLY A 878 -7.35 36.71 -33.41
C GLY A 878 -8.02 35.60 -32.59
N ALA A 879 -9.34 35.44 -32.68
CA ALA A 879 -10.04 34.40 -31.95
C ALA A 879 -9.59 33.01 -32.42
N ARG A 880 -9.23 32.14 -31.46
CA ARG A 880 -8.69 30.80 -31.69
C ARG A 880 -9.63 29.73 -31.19
N GLY A 881 -9.63 28.59 -31.87
CA GLY A 881 -10.54 27.48 -31.59
C GLY A 881 -10.52 26.44 -32.70
N TRP A 882 -11.32 25.41 -32.51
CA TRP A 882 -11.31 24.20 -33.33
C TRP A 882 -12.55 24.08 -34.19
N VAL A 883 -12.33 23.60 -35.42
CA VAL A 883 -13.37 23.22 -36.36
C VAL A 883 -13.07 21.84 -36.97
N PRO A 884 -14.07 21.07 -37.43
CA PRO A 884 -13.81 19.84 -38.16
C PRO A 884 -12.90 20.09 -39.37
N ALA A 885 -11.89 19.26 -39.60
CA ALA A 885 -10.88 19.49 -40.64
C ALA A 885 -11.49 19.56 -42.04
N ASN A 886 -12.53 18.76 -42.29
CA ASN A 886 -13.28 18.73 -43.55
C ASN A 886 -14.17 19.97 -43.78
N ALA A 887 -14.29 20.87 -42.81
CA ALA A 887 -15.04 22.11 -42.93
C ALA A 887 -14.20 23.24 -43.54
N LEU A 888 -12.89 23.03 -43.71
CA LEU A 888 -11.95 23.95 -44.34
C LEU A 888 -11.48 23.42 -45.69
N GLY A 889 -11.27 24.33 -46.63
CA GLY A 889 -10.68 24.04 -47.93
C GLY A 889 -9.61 25.06 -48.28
N PRO A 890 -8.77 24.76 -49.29
CA PRO A 890 -7.82 25.72 -49.82
C PRO A 890 -8.56 27.00 -50.27
N LEU A 891 -7.90 28.15 -50.14
CA LEU A 891 -8.32 29.35 -50.84
C LEU A 891 -8.10 29.07 -52.34
N ASP A 892 -9.11 28.58 -53.04
CA ASP A 892 -9.03 28.45 -54.50
C ASP A 892 -8.59 29.80 -55.10
N ALA A 893 -7.54 29.76 -55.93
CA ALA A 893 -6.86 30.92 -56.51
C ALA A 893 -7.73 31.78 -57.45
#